data_AF-M1YV10-F1
#
_entry.id   AF-M1YV10-F1
#
_cell.length_a   1.000
_cell.length_b   1.000
_cell.length_c   1.000
_cell.angle_alpha   90.00
_cell.angle_beta   90.00
_cell.angle_gamma   90.00
#
_symmetry.space_group_name_H-M   'P 1'
#
loop_
_entity.id
_entity.type
_entity.pdbx_description
1 polymer ?
#
loop_
_entity_poly.entity_id
_entity_poly.type
_entity_poly.pdbx_seq_one_letter_code
_entity_poly.pdbx_strand_id
1 'polypeptide(L)'
;MISRPARLTIVFFFILTLCLPWNTAAAPVSEDTIRKAVNRPPDEIDLSETLLLVSKHWQPALDLDHLRKQLDSLTDKARQKLGENPTPQKTVEGLTSLIHKQEGYRFTDSVDAAGMPTVPAELFLHGLLETKRGYCMNLSLLYLILAQRLDLPLYGVPLPNHFFVRYQSAQYRVNIEATQDGAHFGDDFYRDRFQVAENASYFLNNLNARQTLGAYFSNVGLTFYRNQHPDTAVFYLRLSTEINPKSIDALNNLGNVYSEMGRMEDAIVQYKKALEADPENLSSLFNLGVAYAQADRTDEAIETFLQVAEREPRFPPVHDLLSRLYVQTGNHIAALLHTKLLDRLQPGQFEVRMQMGNILLEMGEAQLALGVFEWMQGTFPERLEINERMGEAYYLMDDFDKAIVQYEYILERAPQSLPAYVQMGWVHYRKGELDKAVEWTQRGLKASPQSNPFLPLAFMNLGLYHVLKKDFVAARQWYRKALDADKDNTVEGMVDDLNEARAGYPGLAEIDFFSGWVLHEGGRTQEAQSSLKKFLSTNPEGELAVEARTMLENIGEVVPAGMVKIPQGFFIMGDDHHGDDEAPKHKVYLDTYYIDKHEVSAAEFAEFLNAMPETKRFFGINKFGTIEQRGGNFIPRRGLENYPANNVSWFGAAAYCKWKDQRLPTEAEWEKAARGPNGNLFPWGNDPISPQKSRYNLQWNENIRHRVMVPVDSMPEGKSFYGVFHMLGNVKEWVDDWYDREYYKEENHKTNPKGQIGGEYKVLKGGSWRDLRSFVYASFRNNSYPAAMVDDYGFRCAWSATSPDSQTPRKHISFDPVPGFKTLSPATGEGTAQP
;
A
#
# COMPACT_ATOMS: atom_id res chain seq x y z
N MET A 1 35.45 -44.40 -24.75
CA MET A 1 34.11 -43.97 -25.19
C MET A 1 33.75 -42.72 -24.39
N ILE A 2 33.31 -41.66 -25.08
CA ILE A 2 32.69 -40.43 -24.54
C ILE A 2 33.72 -39.53 -23.81
N SER A 3 33.90 -38.23 -24.04
CA SER A 3 33.28 -37.21 -24.90
C SER A 3 34.21 -35.99 -24.91
N ARG A 4 34.24 -35.25 -26.02
CA ARG A 4 34.37 -33.78 -26.14
C ARG A 4 34.77 -33.41 -27.58
N PRO A 5 34.02 -32.52 -28.24
CA PRO A 5 34.60 -31.54 -29.15
C PRO A 5 34.38 -30.14 -28.56
N ALA A 6 35.43 -29.34 -28.34
CA ALA A 6 36.20 -28.59 -29.33
C ALA A 6 35.37 -27.47 -30.00
N ARG A 7 35.69 -26.23 -29.60
CA ARG A 7 35.23 -24.98 -30.22
C ARG A 7 35.63 -24.96 -31.69
N LEU A 8 34.68 -24.63 -32.57
CA LEU A 8 34.98 -24.27 -33.96
C LEU A 8 34.34 -22.92 -34.27
N THR A 9 35.20 -21.93 -34.44
CA THR A 9 34.93 -20.63 -35.06
C THR A 9 34.61 -20.87 -36.53
N ILE A 10 33.41 -20.49 -37.00
CA ILE A 10 33.10 -20.48 -38.43
C ILE A 10 32.80 -19.06 -38.87
N VAL A 11 33.64 -18.63 -39.81
CA VAL A 11 33.68 -17.36 -40.52
C VAL A 11 32.58 -17.33 -41.58
N PHE A 12 31.97 -16.15 -41.71
CA PHE A 12 31.00 -15.76 -42.73
C PHE A 12 31.44 -16.13 -44.15
N PHE A 13 30.55 -16.78 -44.92
CA PHE A 13 30.57 -16.75 -46.38
C PHE A 13 29.26 -16.17 -46.90
N PHE A 14 29.37 -14.98 -47.49
CA PHE A 14 28.33 -14.31 -48.27
C PHE A 14 28.04 -15.14 -49.52
N ILE A 15 26.80 -15.63 -49.67
CA ILE A 15 26.25 -16.04 -50.96
C ILE A 15 25.16 -15.03 -51.32
N LEU A 16 25.47 -14.20 -52.32
CA LEU A 16 24.53 -13.29 -52.97
C LEU A 16 23.57 -14.14 -53.82
N THR A 17 22.42 -14.52 -53.26
CA THR A 17 21.26 -14.93 -54.06
C THR A 17 20.46 -13.68 -54.42
N LEU A 18 20.43 -13.35 -55.71
CA LEU A 18 19.47 -12.44 -56.32
C LEU A 18 18.05 -12.96 -56.08
N CYS A 19 17.41 -12.49 -55.00
CA CYS A 19 15.96 -12.52 -54.87
C CYS A 19 15.43 -11.16 -55.29
N LEU A 20 14.64 -11.15 -56.37
CA LEU A 20 13.75 -10.06 -56.75
C LEU A 20 12.97 -9.59 -55.51
N PRO A 21 12.81 -8.28 -55.24
CA PRO A 21 11.95 -7.85 -54.16
C PRO A 21 10.52 -8.26 -54.50
N TRP A 22 10.02 -9.25 -53.77
CA TRP A 22 8.60 -9.53 -53.65
C TRP A 22 7.85 -8.24 -53.30
N ASN A 23 6.68 -8.08 -53.93
CA ASN A 23 5.58 -7.19 -53.57
C ASN A 23 5.90 -6.20 -52.45
N THR A 24 6.04 -4.92 -52.79
CA THR A 24 5.97 -3.83 -51.82
C THR A 24 4.57 -3.84 -51.21
N ALA A 25 4.38 -4.63 -50.14
CA ALA A 25 3.24 -4.45 -49.25
C ALA A 25 3.27 -2.97 -48.83
N ALA A 26 2.15 -2.26 -49.06
CA ALA A 26 2.02 -0.87 -48.66
C ALA A 26 2.45 -0.71 -47.19
N ALA A 27 3.20 0.35 -46.88
CA ALA A 27 3.70 0.58 -45.53
C ALA A 27 2.53 0.50 -44.51
N PRO A 28 2.73 -0.14 -43.35
CA PRO A 28 1.70 -0.24 -42.32
C PRO A 28 1.24 1.16 -41.88
N VAL A 29 -0.06 1.32 -41.64
CA VAL A 29 -0.63 2.57 -41.13
C VAL A 29 -0.09 2.82 -39.74
N SER A 30 0.53 3.99 -39.52
CA SER A 30 1.07 4.36 -38.20
C SER A 30 0.03 5.09 -37.35
N GLU A 31 0.20 5.02 -36.02
CA GLU A 31 -0.58 5.79 -35.06
C GLU A 31 -0.54 7.32 -35.34
N ASP A 32 0.58 7.84 -35.81
CA ASP A 32 0.72 9.25 -36.22
C ASP A 32 -0.16 9.60 -37.43
N THR A 33 -0.32 8.67 -38.37
CA THR A 33 -1.23 8.82 -39.51
C THR A 33 -2.68 8.98 -39.05
N ILE A 34 -3.11 8.16 -38.08
CA ILE A 34 -4.46 8.23 -37.50
C ILE A 34 -4.64 9.54 -36.74
N ARG A 35 -3.67 9.92 -35.90
CA ARG A 35 -3.69 11.17 -35.15
C ARG A 35 -3.82 12.39 -36.07
N LYS A 36 -3.07 12.42 -37.18
CA LYS A 36 -3.16 13.48 -38.19
C LYS A 36 -4.53 13.56 -38.86
N ALA A 37 -5.16 12.42 -39.16
CA ALA A 37 -6.49 12.39 -39.76
C ALA A 37 -7.55 13.00 -38.82
N VAL A 38 -7.49 12.68 -37.53
CA VAL A 38 -8.47 13.10 -36.53
C VAL A 38 -8.28 14.56 -36.06
N ASN A 39 -7.05 15.07 -36.11
CA ASN A 39 -6.75 16.44 -35.65
C ASN A 39 -7.19 17.54 -36.62
N ARG A 40 -7.67 17.21 -37.83
CA ARG A 40 -8.25 18.17 -38.78
C ARG A 40 -9.52 18.83 -38.21
N PRO A 41 -9.85 20.09 -38.60
CA PRO A 41 -11.11 20.72 -38.24
C PRO A 41 -12.31 19.75 -38.40
N PRO A 42 -13.30 19.72 -37.49
CA PRO A 42 -14.35 18.70 -37.50
C PRO A 42 -15.13 18.55 -38.81
N ASP A 43 -15.27 19.63 -39.56
CA ASP A 43 -15.89 19.73 -40.89
C ASP A 43 -15.00 19.22 -42.04
N GLU A 44 -13.69 19.15 -41.83
CA GLU A 44 -12.70 18.63 -42.80
C GLU A 44 -12.31 17.16 -42.56
N ILE A 45 -12.83 16.53 -41.50
CA ILE A 45 -12.58 15.11 -41.21
C ILE A 45 -13.41 14.25 -42.15
N ASP A 46 -12.75 13.46 -43.00
CA ASP A 46 -13.41 12.40 -43.76
C ASP A 46 -13.56 11.15 -42.89
N LEU A 47 -14.81 10.85 -42.49
CA LEU A 47 -15.14 9.68 -41.68
C LEU A 47 -14.82 8.39 -42.42
N SER A 48 -15.07 8.33 -43.73
CA SER A 48 -14.83 7.13 -44.54
C SER A 48 -13.35 6.77 -44.52
N GLU A 49 -12.50 7.72 -44.88
CA GLU A 49 -11.06 7.50 -44.95
C GLU A 49 -10.46 7.22 -43.56
N THR A 50 -10.91 7.92 -42.54
CA THR A 50 -10.38 7.72 -41.18
C THR A 50 -10.74 6.32 -40.64
N LEU A 51 -11.96 5.84 -40.85
CA LEU A 51 -12.38 4.50 -40.42
C LEU A 51 -11.70 3.38 -41.22
N LEU A 52 -11.40 3.61 -42.50
CA LEU A 52 -10.61 2.69 -43.33
C LEU A 52 -9.15 2.64 -42.87
N LEU A 53 -8.55 3.77 -42.49
CA LEU A 53 -7.21 3.79 -41.89
C LEU A 53 -7.16 3.00 -40.58
N VAL A 54 -8.17 3.13 -39.72
CA VAL A 54 -8.28 2.34 -38.48
C VAL A 54 -8.43 0.85 -38.79
N SER A 55 -9.27 0.50 -39.77
CA SER A 55 -9.41 -0.89 -40.23
C SER A 55 -8.07 -1.46 -40.73
N LYS A 56 -7.29 -0.67 -41.49
CA LYS A 56 -5.97 -1.10 -41.97
C LYS A 56 -4.92 -1.15 -40.86
N HIS A 57 -5.05 -0.34 -39.81
CA HIS A 57 -4.19 -0.45 -38.64
C HIS A 57 -4.45 -1.76 -37.87
N TRP A 58 -5.73 -2.17 -37.77
CA TRP A 58 -6.10 -3.49 -37.25
C TRP A 58 -5.62 -4.64 -38.14
N GLN A 59 -5.85 -4.54 -39.46
CA GLN A 59 -5.46 -5.55 -40.44
C GLN A 59 -4.63 -4.93 -41.58
N PRO A 60 -3.28 -4.95 -41.49
CA PRO A 60 -2.40 -4.27 -42.45
C PRO A 60 -2.56 -4.72 -43.91
N ALA A 61 -2.99 -5.96 -44.12
CA ALA A 61 -3.16 -6.56 -45.44
C ALA A 61 -4.42 -6.09 -46.21
N LEU A 62 -5.27 -5.24 -45.63
CA LEU A 62 -6.52 -4.81 -46.27
C LEU A 62 -6.30 -4.01 -47.56
N ASP A 63 -7.09 -4.35 -48.58
CA ASP A 63 -7.27 -3.60 -49.82
C ASP A 63 -8.27 -2.46 -49.61
N LEU A 64 -7.75 -1.26 -49.35
CA LEU A 64 -8.59 -0.09 -49.13
C LEU A 64 -9.31 0.37 -50.41
N ASP A 65 -8.77 0.10 -51.60
CA ASP A 65 -9.40 0.54 -52.85
C ASP A 65 -10.64 -0.30 -53.15
N HIS A 66 -10.63 -1.58 -52.76
CA HIS A 66 -11.84 -2.41 -52.79
C HIS A 66 -12.93 -1.86 -51.87
N LEU A 67 -12.59 -1.58 -50.61
CA LEU A 67 -13.54 -1.08 -49.61
C LEU A 67 -14.09 0.32 -49.99
N ARG A 68 -13.25 1.20 -50.55
CA ARG A 68 -13.70 2.50 -51.09
C ARG A 68 -14.75 2.33 -52.18
N LYS A 69 -14.52 1.44 -53.15
CA LYS A 69 -15.49 1.16 -54.22
C LYS A 69 -16.82 0.63 -53.68
N GLN A 70 -16.79 -0.19 -52.63
CA GLN A 70 -18.01 -0.66 -51.97
C GLN A 70 -18.80 0.52 -51.35
N LEU A 71 -18.11 1.42 -50.63
CA LEU A 71 -18.73 2.61 -50.07
C LEU A 71 -19.26 3.56 -51.14
N ASP A 72 -18.53 3.75 -52.25
CA ASP A 72 -18.96 4.57 -53.38
C ASP A 72 -20.24 3.99 -54.01
N SER A 73 -20.26 2.67 -54.25
CA SER A 73 -21.45 1.97 -54.75
C SER A 73 -22.66 2.13 -53.80
N LEU A 74 -22.44 2.02 -52.49
CA LEU A 74 -23.49 2.21 -51.50
C LEU A 74 -24.00 3.67 -51.49
N THR A 75 -23.08 4.63 -51.62
CA THR A 75 -23.39 6.06 -51.68
C THR A 75 -24.22 6.41 -52.92
N ASP A 76 -23.89 5.83 -54.07
CA ASP A 76 -24.64 6.05 -55.31
C ASP A 76 -26.05 5.46 -55.24
N LYS A 77 -26.20 4.26 -54.65
CA LYS A 77 -27.52 3.66 -54.36
C LYS A 77 -28.35 4.53 -53.41
N ALA A 78 -27.72 5.09 -52.37
CA ALA A 78 -28.37 6.01 -51.45
C ALA A 78 -28.81 7.29 -52.17
N ARG A 79 -27.94 7.91 -52.97
CA ARG A 79 -28.27 9.09 -53.77
C ARG A 79 -29.45 8.82 -54.72
N GLN A 80 -29.45 7.68 -55.42
CA GLN A 80 -30.53 7.29 -56.32
C GLN A 80 -31.86 7.11 -55.57
N LYS A 81 -31.83 6.50 -54.38
CA LYS A 81 -33.03 6.25 -53.58
C LYS A 81 -33.62 7.50 -52.95
N LEU A 82 -32.78 8.43 -52.53
CA LEU A 82 -33.20 9.69 -51.92
C LEU A 82 -33.69 10.70 -52.96
N GLY A 83 -33.05 10.73 -54.14
CA GLY A 83 -33.29 11.76 -55.16
C GLY A 83 -32.77 13.14 -54.73
N GLU A 84 -33.14 14.17 -55.46
CA GLU A 84 -32.77 15.55 -55.13
C GLU A 84 -33.66 16.10 -53.99
N ASN A 85 -33.04 16.75 -53.00
CA ASN A 85 -33.73 17.42 -51.88
C ASN A 85 -34.77 16.57 -51.14
N PRO A 86 -34.39 15.41 -50.57
CA PRO A 86 -35.33 14.54 -49.86
C PRO A 86 -35.92 15.23 -48.62
N THR A 87 -37.20 14.94 -48.33
CA THR A 87 -37.80 15.35 -47.05
C THR A 87 -37.14 14.60 -45.89
N PRO A 88 -37.15 15.13 -44.65
CA PRO A 88 -36.58 14.45 -43.49
C PRO A 88 -37.05 12.99 -43.34
N GLN A 89 -38.34 12.75 -43.49
CA GLN A 89 -38.93 11.41 -43.41
C GLN A 89 -38.45 10.49 -44.53
N LYS A 90 -38.39 11.00 -45.78
CA LYS A 90 -37.87 10.24 -46.93
C LYS A 90 -36.39 9.90 -46.75
N THR A 91 -35.61 10.81 -46.16
CA THR A 91 -34.20 10.56 -45.84
C THR A 91 -34.05 9.40 -44.87
N VAL A 92 -34.76 9.45 -43.75
CA VAL A 92 -34.68 8.44 -42.70
C VAL A 92 -35.15 7.08 -43.20
N GLU A 93 -36.38 7.00 -43.74
CA GLU A 93 -36.93 5.74 -44.27
C GLU A 93 -36.12 5.20 -45.45
N GLY A 94 -35.62 6.09 -46.31
CA GLY A 94 -34.81 5.75 -47.48
C GLY A 94 -33.49 5.10 -47.12
N LEU A 95 -32.74 5.70 -46.18
CA LEU A 95 -31.48 5.16 -45.67
C LEU A 95 -31.71 3.86 -44.90
N THR A 96 -32.68 3.83 -43.97
CA THR A 96 -33.02 2.62 -43.20
C THR A 96 -33.38 1.45 -44.11
N SER A 97 -34.23 1.69 -45.11
CA SER A 97 -34.62 0.66 -46.07
C SER A 97 -33.45 0.22 -46.96
N LEU A 98 -32.55 1.12 -47.36
CA LEU A 98 -31.35 0.76 -48.12
C LEU A 98 -30.43 -0.15 -47.29
N ILE A 99 -30.03 0.32 -46.11
CA ILE A 99 -29.04 -0.35 -45.26
C ILE A 99 -29.54 -1.72 -44.82
N HIS A 100 -30.72 -1.80 -44.22
CA HIS A 100 -31.20 -3.03 -43.60
C HIS A 100 -31.92 -3.96 -44.59
N LYS A 101 -32.80 -3.43 -45.45
CA LYS A 101 -33.67 -4.27 -46.29
C LYS A 101 -33.04 -4.62 -47.65
N GLN A 102 -32.39 -3.66 -48.30
CA GLN A 102 -31.82 -3.89 -49.64
C GLN A 102 -30.41 -4.46 -49.57
N GLU A 103 -29.55 -3.87 -48.75
CA GLU A 103 -28.16 -4.29 -48.63
C GLU A 103 -27.96 -5.36 -47.55
N GLY A 104 -28.88 -5.50 -46.59
CA GLY A 104 -28.89 -6.60 -45.63
C GLY A 104 -27.93 -6.44 -44.45
N TYR A 105 -27.48 -5.21 -44.17
CA TYR A 105 -26.71 -4.90 -42.97
C TYR A 105 -27.59 -5.05 -41.73
N ARG A 106 -27.13 -5.79 -40.73
CA ARG A 106 -27.86 -5.98 -39.47
C ARG A 106 -26.92 -6.23 -38.30
N PHE A 107 -27.48 -6.26 -37.11
CA PHE A 107 -26.75 -6.54 -35.88
C PHE A 107 -26.05 -7.91 -35.95
N THR A 108 -24.90 -8.03 -35.29
CA THR A 108 -24.12 -9.28 -35.29
C THR A 108 -24.87 -10.39 -34.54
N ASP A 109 -24.82 -11.59 -35.11
CA ASP A 109 -25.39 -12.80 -34.53
C ASP A 109 -24.41 -13.49 -33.54
N SER A 110 -23.15 -13.01 -33.48
CA SER A 110 -22.04 -13.65 -32.75
C SER A 110 -21.60 -12.79 -31.56
N VAL A 111 -22.37 -12.86 -30.47
CA VAL A 111 -22.06 -12.18 -29.20
C VAL A 111 -21.81 -13.17 -28.07
N ASP A 112 -20.97 -12.80 -27.11
CA ASP A 112 -20.76 -13.56 -25.88
C ASP A 112 -21.95 -13.40 -24.91
N ALA A 113 -21.85 -14.03 -23.73
CA ALA A 113 -22.90 -13.95 -22.70
C ALA A 113 -23.18 -12.53 -22.21
N ALA A 114 -22.23 -11.59 -22.41
CA ALA A 114 -22.37 -10.18 -22.07
C ALA A 114 -22.86 -9.34 -23.26
N GLY A 115 -23.24 -9.96 -24.39
CA GLY A 115 -23.71 -9.26 -25.58
C GLY A 115 -22.59 -8.60 -26.40
N MET A 116 -21.32 -8.92 -26.12
CA MET A 116 -20.18 -8.35 -26.84
C MET A 116 -19.78 -9.19 -28.05
N PRO A 117 -19.43 -8.60 -29.20
CA PRO A 117 -19.07 -9.36 -30.39
C PRO A 117 -17.87 -10.29 -30.18
N THR A 118 -18.01 -11.56 -30.59
CA THR A 118 -16.94 -12.58 -30.52
C THR A 118 -16.04 -12.57 -31.75
N VAL A 119 -16.43 -11.85 -32.82
CA VAL A 119 -15.65 -11.70 -34.05
C VAL A 119 -15.05 -10.28 -34.07
N PRO A 120 -13.76 -10.10 -33.71
CA PRO A 120 -13.16 -8.76 -33.57
C PRO A 120 -13.24 -7.91 -34.84
N ALA A 121 -13.14 -8.52 -36.02
CA ALA A 121 -13.20 -7.80 -37.30
C ALA A 121 -14.54 -7.06 -37.50
N GLU A 122 -15.65 -7.57 -36.97
CA GLU A 122 -16.98 -6.94 -37.07
C GLU A 122 -17.11 -5.68 -36.20
N LEU A 123 -16.12 -5.41 -35.33
CA LEU A 123 -15.95 -4.15 -34.61
C LEU A 123 -15.22 -3.07 -35.43
N PHE A 124 -14.86 -3.36 -36.68
CA PHE A 124 -14.27 -2.40 -37.61
C PHE A 124 -15.11 -2.26 -38.90
N LEU A 125 -14.91 -1.16 -39.62
CA LEU A 125 -15.65 -0.86 -40.86
C LEU A 125 -15.46 -1.94 -41.94
N HIS A 126 -14.25 -2.45 -42.13
CA HIS A 126 -14.00 -3.49 -43.14
C HIS A 126 -14.83 -4.76 -42.87
N GLY A 127 -14.86 -5.25 -41.62
CA GLY A 127 -15.64 -6.43 -41.25
C GLY A 127 -17.14 -6.19 -41.45
N LEU A 128 -17.64 -5.00 -41.13
CA LEU A 128 -19.03 -4.64 -41.43
C LEU A 128 -19.34 -4.72 -42.93
N LEU A 129 -18.50 -4.14 -43.79
CA LEU A 129 -18.72 -4.12 -45.24
C LEU A 129 -18.64 -5.52 -45.86
N GLU A 130 -17.74 -6.37 -45.36
CA GLU A 130 -17.53 -7.73 -45.88
C GLU A 130 -18.61 -8.71 -45.40
N THR A 131 -18.95 -8.68 -44.12
CA THR A 131 -19.88 -9.65 -43.51
C THR A 131 -21.32 -9.19 -43.50
N LYS A 132 -21.55 -7.88 -43.65
CA LYS A 132 -22.85 -7.22 -43.44
C LYS A 132 -23.40 -7.42 -42.01
N ARG A 133 -22.50 -7.68 -41.05
CA ARG A 133 -22.78 -7.78 -39.63
C ARG A 133 -21.95 -6.75 -38.89
N GLY A 134 -22.56 -6.07 -37.93
CA GLY A 134 -21.84 -5.12 -37.10
C GLY A 134 -22.51 -4.89 -35.76
N TYR A 135 -21.71 -4.36 -34.84
CA TYR A 135 -22.19 -3.89 -33.55
C TYR A 135 -22.87 -2.51 -33.66
N CYS A 136 -23.51 -2.04 -32.58
CA CYS A 136 -24.30 -0.80 -32.56
C CYS A 136 -23.51 0.41 -33.12
N MET A 137 -22.24 0.54 -32.73
CA MET A 137 -21.36 1.61 -33.18
C MET A 137 -21.13 1.57 -34.70
N ASN A 138 -20.76 0.43 -35.29
CA ASN A 138 -20.38 0.38 -36.70
C ASN A 138 -21.55 0.51 -37.65
N LEU A 139 -22.69 -0.09 -37.30
CA LEU A 139 -23.92 0.11 -38.04
C LEU A 139 -24.30 1.60 -38.04
N SER A 140 -24.21 2.25 -36.88
CA SER A 140 -24.41 3.70 -36.77
C SER A 140 -23.41 4.50 -37.61
N LEU A 141 -22.12 4.12 -37.61
CA LEU A 141 -21.11 4.76 -38.44
C LEU A 141 -21.42 4.64 -39.94
N LEU A 142 -22.05 3.56 -40.40
CA LEU A 142 -22.44 3.43 -41.80
C LEU A 142 -23.48 4.48 -42.21
N TYR A 143 -24.47 4.76 -41.36
CA TYR A 143 -25.40 5.87 -41.56
C TYR A 143 -24.67 7.21 -41.61
N LEU A 144 -23.71 7.44 -40.70
CA LEU A 144 -22.97 8.70 -40.61
C LEU A 144 -22.01 8.92 -41.78
N ILE A 145 -21.40 7.84 -42.32
CA ILE A 145 -20.61 7.89 -43.55
C ILE A 145 -21.48 8.33 -44.73
N LEU A 146 -22.64 7.68 -44.92
CA LEU A 146 -23.56 8.05 -45.99
C LEU A 146 -24.09 9.48 -45.80
N ALA A 147 -24.37 9.87 -44.56
CA ALA A 147 -24.82 11.20 -44.24
C ALA A 147 -23.76 12.26 -44.61
N GLN A 148 -22.50 12.05 -44.23
CA GLN A 148 -21.42 12.97 -44.58
C GLN A 148 -21.22 13.06 -46.11
N ARG A 149 -21.23 11.92 -46.80
CA ARG A 149 -21.04 11.86 -48.26
C ARG A 149 -22.18 12.48 -49.07
N LEU A 150 -23.36 12.62 -48.46
CA LEU A 150 -24.57 13.15 -49.08
C LEU A 150 -25.04 14.48 -48.46
N ASP A 151 -24.24 15.07 -47.58
CA ASP A 151 -24.54 16.31 -46.86
C ASP A 151 -25.89 16.28 -46.12
N LEU A 152 -26.13 15.19 -45.38
CA LEU A 152 -27.37 14.96 -44.62
C LEU A 152 -27.14 15.24 -43.12
N PRO A 153 -28.14 15.81 -42.41
CA PRO A 153 -27.99 16.23 -41.02
C PRO A 153 -28.23 15.07 -40.03
N LEU A 154 -27.42 14.01 -40.13
CA LEU A 154 -27.40 12.90 -39.18
C LEU A 154 -26.20 13.04 -38.24
N TYR A 155 -26.43 12.73 -36.97
CA TYR A 155 -25.46 12.85 -35.90
C TYR A 155 -25.38 11.55 -35.12
N GLY A 156 -24.17 11.17 -34.71
CA GLY A 156 -24.00 10.09 -33.73
C GLY A 156 -24.42 10.57 -32.35
N VAL A 157 -25.03 9.69 -31.56
CA VAL A 157 -25.48 10.01 -30.20
C VAL A 157 -25.04 8.90 -29.24
N PRO A 158 -24.22 9.21 -28.22
CA PRO A 158 -23.69 8.23 -27.29
C PRO A 158 -24.66 8.00 -26.14
N LEU A 159 -24.63 6.76 -25.63
CA LEU A 159 -25.29 6.28 -24.43
C LEU A 159 -24.29 5.40 -23.66
N PRO A 160 -24.52 5.13 -22.36
CA PRO A 160 -23.74 4.15 -21.62
C PRO A 160 -23.71 2.80 -22.37
N ASN A 161 -22.51 2.38 -22.81
CA ASN A 161 -22.29 1.15 -23.59
C ASN A 161 -23.12 1.01 -24.88
N HIS A 162 -23.73 2.08 -25.39
CA HIS A 162 -24.57 2.03 -26.59
C HIS A 162 -24.42 3.29 -27.46
N PHE A 163 -24.76 3.18 -28.74
CA PHE A 163 -24.61 4.27 -29.69
C PHE A 163 -25.68 4.17 -30.78
N PHE A 164 -26.37 5.28 -31.04
CA PHE A 164 -27.41 5.37 -32.06
C PHE A 164 -27.22 6.59 -32.95
N VAL A 165 -28.08 6.74 -33.95
CA VAL A 165 -28.02 7.84 -34.93
C VAL A 165 -29.25 8.73 -34.79
N ARG A 166 -29.07 10.04 -34.85
CA ARG A 166 -30.18 11.00 -34.83
C ARG A 166 -30.17 11.82 -36.10
N TYR A 167 -31.29 11.85 -36.80
CA TYR A 167 -31.54 12.88 -37.80
C TYR A 167 -32.05 14.13 -37.08
N GLN A 168 -31.45 15.30 -37.35
CA GLN A 168 -31.90 16.55 -36.76
C GLN A 168 -31.76 17.74 -37.71
N SER A 169 -32.89 18.33 -38.08
CA SER A 169 -32.99 19.62 -38.76
C SER A 169 -33.75 20.64 -37.89
N ALA A 170 -33.91 21.88 -38.39
CA ALA A 170 -34.61 22.94 -37.65
C ALA A 170 -36.08 22.60 -37.30
N GLN A 171 -36.71 21.68 -38.04
CA GLN A 171 -38.14 21.38 -37.92
C GLN A 171 -38.44 19.90 -37.64
N TYR A 172 -37.41 19.04 -37.66
CA TYR A 172 -37.61 17.60 -37.55
C TYR A 172 -36.46 16.94 -36.80
N ARG A 173 -36.81 16.07 -35.86
CA ARG A 173 -35.85 15.31 -35.05
C ARG A 173 -36.39 13.90 -34.87
N VAL A 174 -35.58 12.89 -35.20
CA VAL A 174 -35.91 11.49 -34.97
C VAL A 174 -34.65 10.69 -34.68
N ASN A 175 -34.73 9.79 -33.69
CA ASN A 175 -33.67 8.85 -33.38
C ASN A 175 -33.86 7.57 -34.21
N ILE A 176 -32.75 6.96 -34.63
CA ILE A 176 -32.67 5.80 -35.49
C ILE A 176 -31.84 4.76 -34.74
N GLU A 177 -32.49 3.70 -34.29
CA GLU A 177 -31.84 2.57 -33.62
C GLU A 177 -31.32 1.58 -34.66
N ALA A 178 -30.03 1.67 -34.97
CA ALA A 178 -29.40 0.87 -36.01
C ALA A 178 -29.37 -0.64 -35.67
N THR A 179 -29.46 -1.01 -34.38
CA THR A 179 -29.51 -2.42 -33.96
C THR A 179 -30.89 -3.07 -34.13
N GLN A 180 -31.95 -2.26 -34.27
CA GLN A 180 -33.34 -2.71 -34.44
C GLN A 180 -33.89 -2.30 -35.81
N ASP A 181 -33.10 -2.58 -36.85
CA ASP A 181 -33.45 -2.33 -38.26
C ASP A 181 -33.91 -0.87 -38.54
N GLY A 182 -33.36 0.09 -37.79
CA GLY A 182 -33.64 1.52 -37.89
C GLY A 182 -34.95 1.97 -37.25
N ALA A 183 -35.41 1.26 -36.21
CA ALA A 183 -36.56 1.66 -35.40
C ALA A 183 -36.41 3.06 -34.78
N HIS A 184 -37.55 3.68 -34.43
CA HIS A 184 -37.60 5.06 -33.92
C HIS A 184 -38.04 5.12 -32.46
N PHE A 185 -37.23 5.76 -31.63
CA PHE A 185 -37.52 5.94 -30.20
C PHE A 185 -37.29 7.39 -29.77
N GLY A 186 -38.07 7.89 -28.81
CA GLY A 186 -37.81 9.19 -28.17
C GLY A 186 -36.57 9.14 -27.27
N ASP A 187 -36.08 10.30 -26.85
CA ASP A 187 -34.99 10.35 -25.86
C ASP A 187 -35.40 9.72 -24.52
N ASP A 188 -36.66 9.85 -24.12
CA ASP A 188 -37.19 9.29 -22.86
C ASP A 188 -37.01 7.77 -22.80
N PHE A 189 -37.25 7.07 -23.92
CA PHE A 189 -36.98 5.63 -24.01
C PHE A 189 -35.52 5.28 -23.69
N TYR A 190 -34.57 6.07 -24.20
CA TYR A 190 -33.15 5.85 -23.95
C TYR A 190 -32.74 6.26 -22.54
N ARG A 191 -33.33 7.32 -21.97
CA ARG A 191 -33.10 7.71 -20.57
C ARG A 191 -33.51 6.58 -19.64
N ASP A 192 -34.71 6.05 -19.83
CA ASP A 192 -35.25 4.96 -19.01
C ASP A 192 -34.45 3.67 -19.18
N ARG A 193 -34.12 3.30 -20.43
CA ARG A 193 -33.40 2.06 -20.73
C ARG A 193 -31.96 2.06 -20.23
N PHE A 194 -31.25 3.19 -20.34
CA PHE A 194 -29.81 3.29 -20.05
C PHE A 194 -29.48 4.11 -18.80
N GLN A 195 -30.49 4.48 -18.00
CA GLN A 195 -30.34 5.24 -16.77
C GLN A 195 -29.53 6.54 -16.94
N VAL A 196 -29.80 7.27 -18.02
CA VAL A 196 -29.08 8.50 -18.34
C VAL A 196 -29.69 9.69 -17.61
N ALA A 197 -28.91 10.30 -16.73
CA ALA A 197 -29.31 11.49 -15.97
C ALA A 197 -29.81 12.64 -16.89
N GLU A 198 -30.79 13.41 -16.42
CA GLU A 198 -31.37 14.53 -17.17
C GLU A 198 -30.33 15.55 -17.64
N ASN A 199 -29.35 15.82 -16.78
CA ASN A 199 -28.27 16.79 -16.95
C ASN A 199 -26.97 16.19 -17.52
N ALA A 200 -27.00 14.96 -18.07
CA ALA A 200 -25.82 14.32 -18.63
C ALA A 200 -25.19 15.21 -19.72
N SER A 201 -23.96 15.63 -19.51
CA SER A 201 -23.29 16.61 -20.39
C SER A 201 -22.69 16.00 -21.67
N TYR A 202 -22.67 14.66 -21.78
CA TYR A 202 -22.14 13.91 -22.92
C TYR A 202 -23.21 13.03 -23.58
N PHE A 203 -23.90 12.20 -22.80
CA PHE A 203 -24.91 11.29 -23.33
C PHE A 203 -26.13 12.03 -23.89
N LEU A 204 -26.79 11.42 -24.88
CA LEU A 204 -27.93 11.99 -25.63
C LEU A 204 -27.65 13.26 -26.46
N ASN A 205 -26.42 13.76 -26.48
CA ASN A 205 -26.02 14.91 -27.30
C ASN A 205 -25.54 14.49 -28.70
N ASN A 206 -25.82 15.33 -29.69
CA ASN A 206 -25.33 15.12 -31.05
C ASN A 206 -23.81 15.33 -31.10
N LEU A 207 -23.11 14.33 -31.61
CA LEU A 207 -21.66 14.40 -31.81
C LEU A 207 -21.35 14.87 -33.23
N ASN A 208 -20.32 15.71 -33.35
CA ASN A 208 -19.69 15.98 -34.65
C ASN A 208 -18.82 14.79 -35.10
N ALA A 209 -18.24 14.88 -36.30
CA ALA A 209 -17.40 13.80 -36.85
C ALA A 209 -16.22 13.44 -35.94
N ARG A 210 -15.52 14.44 -35.37
CA ARG A 210 -14.41 14.21 -34.44
C ARG A 210 -14.86 13.48 -33.19
N GLN A 211 -15.93 13.95 -32.55
CA GLN A 211 -16.47 13.35 -31.33
C GLN A 211 -17.01 11.95 -31.55
N THR A 212 -17.62 11.69 -32.71
CA THR A 212 -18.06 10.35 -33.15
C THR A 212 -16.86 9.41 -33.25
N LEU A 213 -15.76 9.84 -33.88
CA LEU A 213 -14.52 9.06 -33.92
C LEU A 213 -13.97 8.82 -32.51
N GLY A 214 -14.02 9.82 -31.63
CA GLY A 214 -13.65 9.66 -30.22
C GLY A 214 -14.45 8.54 -29.53
N ALA A 215 -15.76 8.47 -29.74
CA ALA A 215 -16.59 7.40 -29.19
C ALA A 215 -16.22 6.04 -29.78
N TYR A 216 -16.00 5.98 -31.10
CA TYR A 216 -15.54 4.77 -31.79
C TYR A 216 -14.18 4.27 -31.28
N PHE A 217 -13.23 5.16 -30.99
CA PHE A 217 -11.91 4.78 -30.49
C PHE A 217 -11.94 4.10 -29.12
N SER A 218 -12.96 4.35 -28.29
CA SER A 218 -13.13 3.60 -27.04
C SER A 218 -13.31 2.10 -27.31
N ASN A 219 -14.19 1.76 -28.26
CA ASN A 219 -14.45 0.38 -28.67
C ASN A 219 -13.22 -0.26 -29.34
N VAL A 220 -12.55 0.49 -30.21
CA VAL A 220 -11.33 0.02 -30.88
C VAL A 220 -10.24 -0.29 -29.85
N GLY A 221 -10.03 0.61 -28.88
CA GLY A 221 -9.05 0.40 -27.82
C GLY A 221 -9.33 -0.85 -26.99
N LEU A 222 -10.57 -1.06 -26.56
CA LEU A 222 -10.96 -2.29 -25.84
C LEU A 222 -10.78 -3.55 -26.70
N THR A 223 -10.99 -3.44 -28.02
CA THR A 223 -10.78 -4.55 -28.95
C THR A 223 -9.30 -4.93 -29.05
N PHE A 224 -8.40 -3.96 -29.19
CA PHE A 224 -6.95 -4.20 -29.14
C PHE A 224 -6.52 -4.77 -27.79
N TYR A 225 -7.10 -4.29 -26.69
CA TYR A 225 -6.81 -4.78 -25.35
C TYR A 225 -7.10 -6.29 -25.22
N ARG A 226 -8.32 -6.70 -25.59
CA ARG A 226 -8.75 -8.11 -25.57
C ARG A 226 -7.92 -9.01 -26.48
N ASN A 227 -7.28 -8.44 -27.50
CA ASN A 227 -6.41 -9.16 -28.42
C ASN A 227 -4.92 -9.00 -28.07
N GLN A 228 -4.60 -8.74 -26.79
CA GLN A 228 -3.23 -8.71 -26.26
C GLN A 228 -2.32 -7.63 -26.88
N HIS A 229 -2.91 -6.51 -27.30
CA HIS A 229 -2.19 -5.32 -27.79
C HIS A 229 -2.41 -4.10 -26.86
N PRO A 230 -1.91 -4.14 -25.62
CA PRO A 230 -2.22 -3.12 -24.60
C PRO A 230 -1.70 -1.72 -24.95
N ASP A 231 -0.52 -1.59 -25.56
CA ASP A 231 0.02 -0.27 -25.92
C ASP A 231 -0.85 0.44 -26.98
N THR A 232 -1.28 -0.31 -28.00
CA THR A 232 -2.20 0.20 -29.02
C THR A 232 -3.58 0.49 -28.44
N ALA A 233 -4.05 -0.32 -27.47
CA ALA A 233 -5.27 -0.03 -26.73
C ALA A 233 -5.19 1.32 -26.01
N VAL A 234 -4.09 1.57 -25.30
CA VAL A 234 -3.82 2.84 -24.62
C VAL A 234 -3.80 3.99 -25.63
N PHE A 235 -3.18 3.83 -26.80
CA PHE A 235 -3.19 4.87 -27.85
C PHE A 235 -4.62 5.30 -28.23
N TYR A 236 -5.49 4.35 -28.56
CA TYR A 236 -6.86 4.64 -28.96
C TYR A 236 -7.73 5.17 -27.81
N LEU A 237 -7.60 4.59 -26.62
CA LEU A 237 -8.34 5.04 -25.43
C LEU A 237 -7.90 6.46 -25.00
N ARG A 238 -6.62 6.80 -25.14
CA ARG A 238 -6.14 8.17 -24.95
C ARG A 238 -6.74 9.13 -25.97
N LEU A 239 -6.75 8.77 -27.26
CA LEU A 239 -7.43 9.60 -28.26
C LEU A 239 -8.92 9.77 -27.94
N SER A 240 -9.59 8.70 -27.50
CA SER A 240 -11.00 8.73 -27.12
C SER A 240 -11.26 9.73 -25.98
N THR A 241 -10.48 9.65 -24.91
CA THR A 241 -10.60 10.53 -23.73
C THR A 241 -10.15 11.97 -24.00
N GLU A 242 -9.15 12.19 -24.88
CA GLU A 242 -8.72 13.53 -25.30
C GLU A 242 -9.81 14.23 -26.13
N ILE A 243 -10.54 13.49 -26.97
CA ILE A 243 -11.62 14.02 -27.82
C ILE A 243 -12.93 14.19 -27.04
N ASN A 244 -13.26 13.20 -26.21
CA ASN A 244 -14.48 13.16 -25.40
C ASN A 244 -14.14 13.11 -23.91
N PRO A 245 -13.64 14.21 -23.31
CA PRO A 245 -13.15 14.23 -21.92
C PRO A 245 -14.23 14.05 -20.86
N LYS A 246 -15.51 14.01 -21.25
CA LYS A 246 -16.66 13.74 -20.38
C LYS A 246 -17.30 12.37 -20.61
N SER A 247 -16.69 11.53 -21.43
CA SER A 247 -17.13 10.16 -21.63
C SER A 247 -16.64 9.30 -20.47
N ILE A 248 -17.54 9.02 -19.53
CA ILE A 248 -17.25 8.16 -18.37
C ILE A 248 -16.79 6.76 -18.80
N ASP A 249 -17.37 6.22 -19.87
CA ASP A 249 -17.02 4.89 -20.41
C ASP A 249 -15.58 4.87 -20.94
N ALA A 250 -15.18 5.88 -21.72
CA ALA A 250 -13.82 5.97 -22.25
C ALA A 250 -12.78 6.16 -21.14
N LEU A 251 -13.10 6.99 -20.13
CA LEU A 251 -12.23 7.24 -18.98
C LEU A 251 -12.09 5.97 -18.12
N ASN A 252 -13.18 5.27 -17.84
CA ASN A 252 -13.16 4.00 -17.11
C ASN A 252 -12.40 2.92 -17.89
N ASN A 253 -12.62 2.79 -19.20
CA ASN A 253 -11.90 1.83 -20.02
C ASN A 253 -10.40 2.10 -20.01
N LEU A 254 -9.97 3.37 -20.14
CA LEU A 254 -8.55 3.72 -20.05
C LEU A 254 -7.99 3.45 -18.65
N GLY A 255 -8.75 3.77 -17.60
CA GLY A 255 -8.39 3.49 -16.21
C GLY A 255 -8.21 2.00 -15.95
N ASN A 256 -9.14 1.17 -16.42
CA ASN A 256 -9.09 -0.29 -16.27
C ASN A 256 -7.87 -0.88 -16.97
N VAL A 257 -7.59 -0.46 -18.21
CA VAL A 257 -6.39 -0.89 -18.94
C VAL A 257 -5.12 -0.48 -18.20
N TYR A 258 -5.05 0.74 -17.64
CA TYR A 258 -3.91 1.14 -16.82
C TYR A 258 -3.77 0.31 -15.54
N SER A 259 -4.87 0.04 -14.83
CA SER A 259 -4.87 -0.80 -13.63
C SER A 259 -4.36 -2.21 -13.93
N GLU A 260 -4.87 -2.85 -14.99
CA GLU A 260 -4.43 -4.19 -15.40
C GLU A 260 -2.96 -4.22 -15.87
N MET A 261 -2.43 -3.09 -16.37
CA MET A 261 -1.00 -2.93 -16.69
C MET A 261 -0.11 -2.61 -15.47
N GLY A 262 -0.64 -2.54 -14.25
CA GLY A 262 0.12 -2.17 -13.05
C GLY A 262 0.32 -0.66 -12.87
N ARG A 263 -0.24 0.18 -13.75
CA ARG A 263 -0.05 1.64 -13.77
C ARG A 263 -1.11 2.35 -12.93
N MET A 264 -1.07 2.12 -11.61
CA MET A 264 -2.14 2.55 -10.70
C MET A 264 -2.36 4.07 -10.65
N GLU A 265 -1.30 4.87 -10.65
CA GLU A 265 -1.43 6.34 -10.64
C GLU A 265 -2.10 6.88 -11.91
N ASP A 266 -1.80 6.29 -13.08
CA ASP A 266 -2.46 6.68 -14.33
C ASP A 266 -3.95 6.30 -14.32
N ALA A 267 -4.28 5.14 -13.73
CA ALA A 267 -5.65 4.68 -13.56
C ALA A 267 -6.46 5.60 -12.64
N ILE A 268 -5.90 5.94 -11.46
CA ILE A 268 -6.48 6.88 -10.49
C ILE A 268 -6.83 8.21 -11.16
N VAL A 269 -5.94 8.75 -12.01
CA VAL A 269 -6.20 9.99 -12.75
C VAL A 269 -7.41 9.85 -13.67
N GLN A 270 -7.58 8.72 -14.36
CA GLN A 270 -8.74 8.56 -15.25
C GLN A 270 -10.04 8.35 -14.49
N TYR A 271 -10.05 7.56 -13.41
CA TYR A 271 -11.25 7.36 -12.60
C TYR A 271 -11.70 8.66 -11.93
N LYS A 272 -10.76 9.51 -11.48
CA LYS A 272 -11.09 10.85 -10.97
C LYS A 272 -11.75 11.71 -12.02
N LYS A 273 -11.23 11.74 -13.25
CA LYS A 273 -11.88 12.44 -14.36
C LYS A 273 -13.26 11.87 -14.68
N ALA A 274 -13.45 10.56 -14.57
CA ALA A 274 -14.77 9.94 -14.76
C ALA A 274 -15.76 10.43 -13.71
N LEU A 275 -15.32 10.52 -12.44
CA LEU A 275 -16.12 11.06 -11.33
C LEU A 275 -16.31 12.58 -11.40
N GLU A 276 -15.41 13.34 -12.03
CA GLU A 276 -15.66 14.75 -12.35
C GLU A 276 -16.76 14.92 -13.39
N ALA A 277 -16.89 13.97 -14.33
CA ALA A 277 -17.95 13.97 -15.35
C ALA A 277 -19.29 13.46 -14.81
N ASP A 278 -19.27 12.46 -13.93
CA ASP A 278 -20.42 11.90 -13.23
C ASP A 278 -20.03 11.49 -11.80
N PRO A 279 -20.27 12.36 -10.79
CA PRO A 279 -19.93 12.08 -9.40
C PRO A 279 -20.65 10.88 -8.78
N GLU A 280 -21.77 10.45 -9.38
CA GLU A 280 -22.61 9.36 -8.88
C GLU A 280 -22.31 8.02 -9.55
N ASN A 281 -21.30 7.96 -10.42
CA ASN A 281 -20.96 6.72 -11.11
C ASN A 281 -20.31 5.69 -10.16
N LEU A 282 -21.12 4.72 -9.73
CA LEU A 282 -20.70 3.68 -8.79
C LEU A 282 -19.52 2.83 -9.29
N SER A 283 -19.49 2.52 -10.59
CA SER A 283 -18.42 1.70 -11.18
C SER A 283 -17.07 2.43 -11.15
N SER A 284 -17.05 3.72 -11.51
CA SER A 284 -15.85 4.57 -11.42
C SER A 284 -15.36 4.69 -9.98
N LEU A 285 -16.29 4.85 -9.03
CA LEU A 285 -15.97 4.98 -7.61
C LEU A 285 -15.38 3.70 -7.03
N PHE A 286 -15.99 2.55 -7.32
CA PHE A 286 -15.47 1.25 -6.91
C PHE A 286 -14.08 0.98 -7.50
N ASN A 287 -13.90 1.22 -8.81
CA ASN A 287 -12.61 1.02 -9.46
C ASN A 287 -11.52 1.98 -8.93
N LEU A 288 -11.89 3.22 -8.57
CA LEU A 288 -10.98 4.14 -7.90
C LEU A 288 -10.53 3.59 -6.53
N GLY A 289 -11.44 3.06 -5.72
CA GLY A 289 -11.11 2.42 -4.44
C GLY A 289 -10.16 1.24 -4.61
N VAL A 290 -10.39 0.41 -5.62
CA VAL A 290 -9.48 -0.71 -5.96
C VAL A 290 -8.11 -0.21 -6.37
N ALA A 291 -8.04 0.82 -7.22
CA ALA A 291 -6.77 1.40 -7.67
C ALA A 291 -6.00 2.04 -6.51
N TYR A 292 -6.67 2.68 -5.55
CA TYR A 292 -6.02 3.17 -4.33
C TYR A 292 -5.46 2.04 -3.48
N ALA A 293 -6.24 0.97 -3.26
CA ALA A 293 -5.79 -0.17 -2.48
C ALA A 293 -4.55 -0.84 -3.11
N GLN A 294 -4.52 -0.98 -4.44
CA GLN A 294 -3.38 -1.52 -5.17
C GLN A 294 -2.17 -0.58 -5.25
N ALA A 295 -2.36 0.71 -4.99
CA ALA A 295 -1.30 1.71 -4.88
C ALA A 295 -0.81 1.90 -3.43
N ASP A 296 -1.16 1.00 -2.51
CA ASP A 296 -0.88 1.07 -1.06
C ASP A 296 -1.44 2.33 -0.36
N ARG A 297 -2.44 2.99 -0.98
CA ARG A 297 -3.14 4.18 -0.47
C ARG A 297 -4.37 3.76 0.33
N THR A 298 -4.11 3.11 1.47
CA THR A 298 -5.12 2.39 2.26
C THR A 298 -6.24 3.30 2.77
N ASP A 299 -5.90 4.48 3.29
CA ASP A 299 -6.90 5.41 3.84
C ASP A 299 -7.84 5.93 2.75
N GLU A 300 -7.30 6.34 1.59
CA GLU A 300 -8.12 6.79 0.46
C GLU A 300 -8.97 5.66 -0.13
N ALA A 301 -8.47 4.42 -0.13
CA ALA A 301 -9.24 3.25 -0.55
C ALA A 301 -10.45 3.02 0.38
N ILE A 302 -10.23 3.04 1.70
CA ILE A 302 -11.30 2.87 2.69
C ILE A 302 -12.35 3.98 2.53
N GLU A 303 -11.93 5.25 2.46
CA GLU A 303 -12.85 6.38 2.27
C GLU A 303 -13.69 6.21 0.99
N THR A 304 -13.04 5.85 -0.12
CA THR A 304 -13.71 5.65 -1.40
C THR A 304 -14.69 4.47 -1.36
N PHE A 305 -14.32 3.36 -0.74
CA PHE A 305 -15.21 2.21 -0.58
C PHE A 305 -16.37 2.46 0.37
N LEU A 306 -16.19 3.26 1.43
CA LEU A 306 -17.29 3.68 2.29
C LEU A 306 -18.33 4.48 1.50
N GLN A 307 -17.91 5.35 0.57
CA GLN A 307 -18.84 6.04 -0.32
C GLN A 307 -19.61 5.09 -1.25
N VAL A 308 -18.98 3.99 -1.72
CA VAL A 308 -19.68 2.95 -2.48
C VAL A 308 -20.70 2.23 -1.59
N ALA A 309 -20.30 1.85 -0.37
CA ALA A 309 -21.16 1.16 0.58
C ALA A 309 -22.34 2.02 1.08
N GLU A 310 -22.19 3.34 1.13
CA GLU A 310 -23.27 4.28 1.45
C GLU A 310 -24.33 4.31 0.33
N ARG A 311 -23.89 4.32 -0.92
CA ARG A 311 -24.77 4.35 -2.09
C ARG A 311 -25.44 3.01 -2.36
N GLU A 312 -24.69 1.91 -2.27
CA GLU A 312 -25.20 0.55 -2.40
C GLU A 312 -24.84 -0.33 -1.19
N PRO A 313 -25.62 -0.26 -0.09
CA PRO A 313 -25.36 -1.03 1.13
C PRO A 313 -25.51 -2.56 0.99
N ARG A 314 -25.98 -3.03 -0.17
CA ARG A 314 -26.18 -4.46 -0.47
C ARG A 314 -25.22 -4.96 -1.54
N PHE A 315 -24.09 -4.28 -1.75
CA PHE A 315 -23.06 -4.68 -2.70
C PHE A 315 -21.97 -5.52 -2.00
N PRO A 316 -21.94 -6.85 -2.13
CA PRO A 316 -21.00 -7.69 -1.38
C PRO A 316 -19.51 -7.40 -1.63
N PRO A 317 -19.04 -7.11 -2.87
CA PRO A 317 -17.62 -6.86 -3.13
C PRO A 317 -17.01 -5.73 -2.31
N VAL A 318 -17.77 -4.66 -2.03
CA VAL A 318 -17.24 -3.55 -1.23
C VAL A 318 -17.05 -3.94 0.24
N HIS A 319 -17.95 -4.74 0.80
CA HIS A 319 -17.83 -5.19 2.19
C HIS A 319 -16.70 -6.20 2.39
N ASP A 320 -16.45 -7.07 1.39
CA ASP A 320 -15.27 -7.94 1.39
C ASP A 320 -13.97 -7.12 1.40
N LEU A 321 -13.85 -6.14 0.50
CA LEU A 321 -12.68 -5.27 0.42
C LEU A 321 -12.47 -4.44 1.68
N LEU A 322 -13.53 -3.81 2.21
CA LEU A 322 -13.47 -3.05 3.46
C LEU A 322 -13.07 -3.94 4.64
N SER A 323 -13.63 -5.15 4.74
CA SER A 323 -13.25 -6.08 5.80
C SER A 323 -11.75 -6.40 5.74
N ARG A 324 -11.22 -6.75 4.56
CA ARG A 324 -9.78 -7.05 4.39
C ARG A 324 -8.88 -5.86 4.73
N LEU A 325 -9.23 -4.65 4.27
CA LEU A 325 -8.47 -3.44 4.57
C LEU A 325 -8.49 -3.10 6.08
N TYR A 326 -9.62 -3.33 6.74
CA TYR A 326 -9.72 -3.11 8.19
C TYR A 326 -8.96 -4.16 9.00
N VAL A 327 -8.90 -5.42 8.55
CA VAL A 327 -7.99 -6.42 9.15
C VAL A 327 -6.54 -5.97 8.99
N GLN A 328 -6.14 -5.54 7.79
CA GLN A 328 -4.77 -5.09 7.50
C GLN A 328 -4.35 -3.90 8.37
N THR A 329 -5.27 -2.99 8.67
CA THR A 329 -5.02 -1.80 9.50
C THR A 329 -5.19 -2.06 11.01
N GLY A 330 -5.53 -3.30 11.41
CA GLY A 330 -5.78 -3.67 12.82
C GLY A 330 -7.11 -3.15 13.38
N ASN A 331 -8.00 -2.59 12.54
CA ASN A 331 -9.33 -2.17 12.96
C ASN A 331 -10.33 -3.35 12.94
N HIS A 332 -10.12 -4.29 13.85
CA HIS A 332 -10.89 -5.54 13.90
C HIS A 332 -12.40 -5.33 14.11
N ILE A 333 -12.81 -4.25 14.80
CA ILE A 333 -14.23 -3.94 15.01
C ILE A 333 -14.92 -3.59 13.68
N ALA A 334 -14.32 -2.71 12.88
CA ALA A 334 -14.87 -2.34 11.57
C ALA A 334 -14.82 -3.54 10.60
N ALA A 335 -13.74 -4.32 10.64
CA ALA A 335 -13.64 -5.56 9.87
C ALA A 335 -14.79 -6.52 10.21
N LEU A 336 -15.03 -6.77 11.50
CA LEU A 336 -16.09 -7.66 11.97
C LEU A 336 -17.49 -7.18 11.57
N LEU A 337 -17.73 -5.86 11.58
CA LEU A 337 -19.00 -5.28 11.15
C LEU A 337 -19.27 -5.60 9.67
N HIS A 338 -18.29 -5.37 8.80
CA HIS A 338 -18.41 -5.64 7.37
C HIS A 338 -18.48 -7.13 7.06
N THR A 339 -17.72 -7.98 7.75
CA THR A 339 -17.84 -9.44 7.59
C THR A 339 -19.20 -9.97 8.03
N LYS A 340 -19.77 -9.46 9.13
CA LYS A 340 -21.14 -9.82 9.56
C LYS A 340 -22.19 -9.40 8.54
N LEU A 341 -22.02 -8.23 7.91
CA LEU A 341 -22.90 -7.80 6.83
C LEU A 341 -22.77 -8.70 5.60
N LEU A 342 -21.53 -9.08 5.25
CA LEU A 342 -21.25 -10.00 4.16
C LEU A 342 -21.91 -11.38 4.38
N ASP A 343 -21.85 -11.95 5.58
CA ASP A 343 -22.53 -13.22 5.92
C ASP A 343 -24.07 -13.09 5.83
N ARG A 344 -24.64 -11.91 6.11
CA ARG A 344 -26.09 -11.67 5.91
C ARG A 344 -26.45 -11.56 4.44
N LEU A 345 -25.62 -10.91 3.63
CA LEU A 345 -25.85 -10.74 2.20
C LEU A 345 -25.65 -12.06 1.44
N GLN A 346 -24.70 -12.88 1.89
CA GLN A 346 -24.33 -14.13 1.25
C GLN A 346 -24.14 -15.25 2.31
N PRO A 347 -25.24 -15.76 2.88
CA PRO A 347 -25.18 -16.72 3.98
C PRO A 347 -24.60 -18.07 3.56
N GLY A 348 -23.87 -18.69 4.47
CA GLY A 348 -23.32 -20.04 4.30
C GLY A 348 -21.98 -20.10 3.56
N GLN A 349 -21.36 -18.96 3.26
CA GLN A 349 -20.01 -18.95 2.71
C GLN A 349 -18.98 -19.31 3.78
N PHE A 350 -18.19 -20.35 3.50
CA PHE A 350 -17.12 -20.82 4.38
C PHE A 350 -16.10 -19.71 4.68
N GLU A 351 -15.58 -19.06 3.63
CA GLU A 351 -14.51 -18.06 3.76
C GLU A 351 -14.93 -16.85 4.61
N VAL A 352 -16.18 -16.38 4.44
CA VAL A 352 -16.71 -15.24 5.20
C VAL A 352 -16.81 -15.57 6.69
N ARG A 353 -17.28 -16.78 7.04
CA ARG A 353 -17.35 -17.21 8.45
C ARG A 353 -16.00 -17.56 9.04
N MET A 354 -15.09 -18.11 8.24
CA MET A 354 -13.70 -18.34 8.65
C MET A 354 -13.05 -17.00 9.02
N GLN A 355 -13.17 -15.99 8.15
CA GLN A 355 -12.65 -14.65 8.42
C GLN A 355 -13.29 -14.03 9.67
N MET A 356 -14.60 -14.20 9.87
CA MET A 356 -15.28 -13.73 11.08
C MET A 356 -14.71 -14.36 12.35
N GLY A 357 -14.50 -15.68 12.34
CA GLY A 357 -13.88 -16.39 13.45
C GLY A 357 -12.44 -15.95 13.71
N ASN A 358 -11.64 -15.77 12.64
CA ASN A 358 -10.26 -15.29 12.74
C ASN A 358 -10.19 -13.86 13.32
N ILE A 359 -11.06 -12.95 12.88
CA ILE A 359 -11.13 -11.59 13.43
C ILE A 359 -11.46 -11.64 14.93
N LEU A 360 -12.37 -12.52 15.35
CA LEU A 360 -12.70 -12.69 16.77
C LEU A 360 -11.51 -13.25 17.57
N LEU A 361 -10.73 -14.17 17.03
CA LEU A 361 -9.49 -14.64 17.66
C LEU A 361 -8.45 -13.52 17.80
N GLU A 362 -8.25 -12.71 16.76
CA GLU A 362 -7.32 -11.57 16.79
C GLU A 362 -7.76 -10.50 17.80
N MET A 363 -9.07 -10.37 18.07
CA MET A 363 -9.62 -9.52 19.13
C MET A 363 -9.47 -10.12 20.54
N GLY A 364 -9.00 -11.36 20.68
CA GLY A 364 -8.95 -12.10 21.95
C GLY A 364 -10.29 -12.71 22.39
N GLU A 365 -11.31 -12.65 21.54
CA GLU A 365 -12.67 -13.13 21.81
C GLU A 365 -12.83 -14.63 21.48
N ALA A 366 -11.95 -15.46 22.06
CA ALA A 366 -11.83 -16.89 21.73
C ALA A 366 -13.14 -17.68 21.91
N GLN A 367 -13.95 -17.36 22.93
CA GLN A 367 -15.23 -18.03 23.16
C GLN A 367 -16.26 -17.74 22.06
N LEU A 368 -16.28 -16.50 21.54
CA LEU A 368 -17.16 -16.14 20.43
C LEU A 368 -16.68 -16.78 19.12
N ALA A 369 -15.37 -16.77 18.88
CA ALA A 369 -14.77 -17.44 17.74
C ALA A 369 -15.11 -18.95 17.73
N LEU A 370 -15.00 -19.61 18.89
CA LEU A 370 -15.36 -21.02 19.03
C LEU A 370 -16.82 -21.28 18.62
N GLY A 371 -17.77 -20.43 19.03
CA GLY A 371 -19.17 -20.58 18.63
C GLY A 371 -19.38 -20.49 17.11
N VAL A 372 -18.57 -19.68 16.41
CA VAL A 372 -18.55 -19.63 14.94
C VAL A 372 -18.00 -20.95 14.37
N PHE A 373 -16.87 -21.42 14.89
CA PHE A 373 -16.21 -22.62 14.39
C PHE A 373 -16.99 -23.90 14.66
N GLU A 374 -17.67 -24.04 15.81
CA GLU A 374 -18.54 -25.18 16.12
C GLU A 374 -19.69 -25.30 15.11
N TRP A 375 -20.31 -24.16 14.76
CA TRP A 375 -21.33 -24.14 13.71
C TRP A 375 -20.74 -24.52 12.35
N MET A 376 -19.53 -24.03 12.03
CA MET A 376 -18.84 -24.37 10.78
C MET A 376 -18.49 -25.85 10.73
N GLN A 377 -18.05 -26.46 11.83
CA GLN A 377 -17.70 -27.87 11.92
C GLN A 377 -18.93 -28.75 11.66
N GLY A 378 -20.11 -28.35 12.17
CA GLY A 378 -21.37 -29.04 11.88
C GLY A 378 -21.79 -28.97 10.41
N THR A 379 -21.39 -27.93 9.69
CA THR A 379 -21.76 -27.71 8.28
C THR A 379 -20.70 -28.24 7.30
N PHE A 380 -19.42 -28.18 7.68
CA PHE A 380 -18.25 -28.53 6.86
C PHE A 380 -17.29 -29.46 7.62
N PRO A 381 -17.74 -30.67 8.03
CA PRO A 381 -17.01 -31.53 8.96
C PRO A 381 -15.64 -32.04 8.44
N GLU A 382 -15.43 -32.04 7.13
CA GLU A 382 -14.19 -32.51 6.50
C GLU A 382 -13.09 -31.43 6.41
N ARG A 383 -13.40 -30.16 6.70
CA ARG A 383 -12.43 -29.05 6.60
C ARG A 383 -11.56 -29.00 7.87
N LEU A 384 -10.33 -29.49 7.76
CA LEU A 384 -9.37 -29.54 8.88
C LEU A 384 -9.03 -28.16 9.45
N GLU A 385 -9.03 -27.12 8.61
CA GLU A 385 -8.81 -25.71 8.97
C GLU A 385 -9.71 -25.25 10.15
N ILE A 386 -10.93 -25.80 10.25
CA ILE A 386 -11.83 -25.48 11.37
C ILE A 386 -11.26 -26.01 12.69
N ASN A 387 -10.77 -27.25 12.70
CA ASN A 387 -10.19 -27.88 13.89
C ASN A 387 -8.91 -27.16 14.30
N GLU A 388 -8.14 -26.64 13.35
CA GLU A 388 -6.95 -25.83 13.62
C GLU A 388 -7.33 -24.57 14.40
N ARG A 389 -8.34 -23.85 13.93
CA ARG A 389 -8.86 -22.64 14.60
C ARG A 389 -9.58 -22.93 15.92
N MET A 390 -10.28 -24.05 16.04
CA MET A 390 -10.85 -24.50 17.32
C MET A 390 -9.75 -24.85 18.33
N GLY A 391 -8.68 -25.52 17.89
CA GLY A 391 -7.52 -25.83 18.74
C GLY A 391 -6.85 -24.56 19.27
N GLU A 392 -6.69 -23.56 18.41
CA GLU A 392 -6.22 -22.21 18.78
C GLU A 392 -7.15 -21.52 19.79
N ALA A 393 -8.46 -21.53 19.54
CA ALA A 393 -9.44 -20.96 20.45
C ALA A 393 -9.37 -21.60 21.84
N TYR A 394 -9.32 -22.94 21.91
CA TYR A 394 -9.18 -23.66 23.19
C TYR A 394 -7.85 -23.37 23.87
N TYR A 395 -6.76 -23.27 23.11
CA TYR A 395 -5.45 -22.91 23.64
C TYR A 395 -5.45 -21.50 24.29
N LEU A 396 -6.08 -20.51 23.65
CA LEU A 396 -6.20 -19.14 24.19
C LEU A 396 -7.07 -19.07 25.44
N MET A 397 -8.01 -20.01 25.60
CA MET A 397 -8.84 -20.15 26.80
C MET A 397 -8.19 -21.02 27.89
N ASP A 398 -6.94 -21.44 27.71
CA ASP A 398 -6.21 -22.39 28.56
C ASP A 398 -6.91 -23.76 28.72
N ASP A 399 -7.84 -24.12 27.83
CA ASP A 399 -8.48 -25.44 27.75
C ASP A 399 -7.62 -26.40 26.91
N PHE A 400 -6.44 -26.71 27.45
CA PHE A 400 -5.41 -27.47 26.74
C PHE A 400 -5.85 -28.89 26.37
N ASP A 401 -6.74 -29.50 27.17
CA ASP A 401 -7.22 -30.86 26.89
C ASP A 401 -8.10 -30.88 25.64
N LYS A 402 -8.98 -29.88 25.46
CA LYS A 402 -9.75 -29.77 24.21
C LYS A 402 -8.89 -29.35 23.03
N ALA A 403 -7.88 -28.50 23.24
CA ALA A 403 -6.92 -28.15 22.18
C ALA A 403 -6.20 -29.40 21.65
N ILE A 404 -5.75 -30.29 22.55
CA ILE A 404 -5.13 -31.58 22.20
C ILE A 404 -6.08 -32.42 21.34
N VAL A 405 -7.35 -32.55 21.72
CA VAL A 405 -8.35 -33.31 20.94
C VAL A 405 -8.48 -32.79 19.51
N GLN A 406 -8.44 -31.46 19.30
CA GLN A 406 -8.50 -30.90 17.95
C GLN A 406 -7.25 -31.23 17.12
N TYR A 407 -6.06 -31.13 17.73
CA TYR A 407 -4.81 -31.45 17.03
C TYR A 407 -4.64 -32.96 16.78
N GLU A 408 -5.11 -33.81 17.68
CA GLU A 408 -5.18 -35.26 17.45
C GLU A 408 -6.07 -35.59 16.25
N TYR A 409 -7.25 -34.98 16.16
CA TYR A 409 -8.15 -35.14 15.01
C TYR A 409 -7.49 -34.76 13.67
N ILE A 410 -6.70 -33.68 13.67
CA ILE A 410 -5.92 -33.27 12.50
C ILE A 410 -4.85 -34.32 12.17
N LEU A 411 -4.10 -34.78 13.16
CA LEU A 411 -3.01 -35.75 12.95
C LEU A 411 -3.48 -37.14 12.53
N GLU A 412 -4.70 -37.54 12.88
CA GLU A 412 -5.31 -38.77 12.37
C GLU A 412 -5.54 -38.72 10.85
N ARG A 413 -5.83 -37.55 10.29
CA ARG A 413 -6.16 -37.34 8.87
C ARG A 413 -5.00 -36.80 8.05
N ALA A 414 -4.13 -36.02 8.68
CA ALA A 414 -2.91 -35.47 8.10
C ALA A 414 -1.69 -35.83 8.97
N PRO A 415 -1.23 -37.11 8.97
CA PRO A 415 -0.15 -37.57 9.84
C PRO A 415 1.21 -36.91 9.59
N GLN A 416 1.36 -36.17 8.49
CA GLN A 416 2.57 -35.42 8.12
C GLN A 416 2.46 -33.90 8.43
N SER A 417 1.39 -33.45 9.09
CA SER A 417 1.18 -32.05 9.43
C SER A 417 2.15 -31.60 10.54
N LEU A 418 3.33 -31.11 10.14
CA LEU A 418 4.29 -30.49 11.06
C LEU A 418 3.66 -29.40 11.93
N PRO A 419 2.81 -28.50 11.38
CA PRO A 419 2.13 -27.51 12.20
C PRO A 419 1.33 -28.11 13.36
N ALA A 420 0.52 -29.14 13.13
CA ALA A 420 -0.25 -29.77 14.19
C ALA A 420 0.65 -30.39 15.28
N TYR A 421 1.77 -31.01 14.90
CA TYR A 421 2.76 -31.51 15.86
C TYR A 421 3.44 -30.41 16.67
N VAL A 422 3.81 -29.30 16.02
CA VAL A 422 4.40 -28.13 16.67
C VAL A 422 3.42 -27.53 17.68
N GLN A 423 2.15 -27.40 17.30
CA GLN A 423 1.07 -26.91 18.16
C GLN A 423 0.83 -27.85 19.36
N MET A 424 0.82 -29.16 19.15
CA MET A 424 0.79 -30.13 20.26
C MET A 424 1.97 -29.94 21.21
N GLY A 425 3.19 -29.79 20.66
CA GLY A 425 4.38 -29.51 21.45
C GLY A 425 4.20 -28.26 22.32
N TRP A 426 3.66 -27.20 21.73
CA TRP A 426 3.42 -25.92 22.40
C TRP A 426 2.34 -26.01 23.49
N VAL A 427 1.25 -26.73 23.24
CA VAL A 427 0.21 -27.01 24.25
C VAL A 427 0.80 -27.75 25.45
N HIS A 428 1.61 -28.79 25.22
CA HIS A 428 2.27 -29.53 26.30
C HIS A 428 3.30 -28.68 27.06
N TYR A 429 4.01 -27.78 26.37
CA TYR A 429 4.87 -26.79 27.02
C TYR A 429 4.08 -25.90 27.99
N ARG A 430 2.92 -25.36 27.58
CA ARG A 430 2.06 -24.53 28.45
C ARG A 430 1.48 -25.32 29.63
N LYS A 431 1.27 -26.62 29.49
CA LYS A 431 0.92 -27.53 30.60
C LYS A 431 2.10 -27.81 31.55
N GLY A 432 3.31 -27.36 31.23
CA GLY A 432 4.54 -27.66 31.98
C GLY A 432 5.17 -29.02 31.66
N GLU A 433 4.68 -29.72 30.64
CA GLU A 433 5.10 -31.07 30.26
C GLU A 433 6.22 -31.04 29.20
N LEU A 434 7.40 -30.51 29.58
CA LEU A 434 8.52 -30.27 28.64
C LEU A 434 8.99 -31.52 27.89
N ASP A 435 8.95 -32.71 28.51
CA ASP A 435 9.32 -33.97 27.85
C ASP A 435 8.39 -34.29 26.67
N LYS A 436 7.09 -34.13 26.89
CA LYS A 436 6.08 -34.34 25.84
C LYS A 436 6.18 -33.27 24.75
N ALA A 437 6.48 -32.02 25.14
CA ALA A 437 6.67 -30.92 24.18
C ALA A 437 7.79 -31.25 23.17
N VAL A 438 8.92 -31.77 23.66
CA VAL A 438 10.04 -32.23 22.83
C VAL A 438 9.65 -33.44 21.99
N GLU A 439 9.02 -34.46 22.59
CA GLU A 439 8.63 -35.69 21.89
C GLU A 439 7.73 -35.41 20.69
N TRP A 440 6.66 -34.63 20.89
CA TRP A 440 5.71 -34.30 19.83
C TRP A 440 6.35 -33.50 18.70
N THR A 441 7.16 -32.49 19.04
CA THR A 441 7.82 -31.66 18.03
C THR A 441 8.83 -32.49 17.22
N GLN A 442 9.60 -33.38 17.86
CA GLN A 442 10.51 -34.30 17.17
C GLN A 442 9.78 -35.33 16.32
N ARG A 443 8.61 -35.81 16.76
CA ARG A 443 7.74 -36.70 15.96
C ARG A 443 7.28 -36.00 14.69
N GLY A 444 6.89 -34.73 14.79
CA GLY A 444 6.55 -33.89 13.64
C GLY A 444 7.71 -33.73 12.66
N LEU A 445 8.92 -33.47 13.15
CA LEU A 445 10.11 -33.37 12.29
C LEU A 445 10.43 -34.68 11.55
N LYS A 446 10.16 -35.84 12.16
CA LYS A 446 10.37 -37.16 11.53
C LYS A 446 9.30 -37.47 10.48
N ALA A 447 8.07 -36.99 10.71
CA ALA A 447 6.92 -37.17 9.83
C ALA A 447 6.99 -36.22 8.61
N SER A 448 7.47 -35.00 8.82
CA SER A 448 7.46 -33.93 7.83
C SER A 448 8.51 -34.07 6.71
N PRO A 449 8.21 -33.66 5.46
CA PRO A 449 9.22 -33.54 4.42
C PRO A 449 10.26 -32.45 4.75
N GLN A 450 11.50 -32.63 4.29
CA GLN A 450 12.59 -31.68 4.49
C GLN A 450 12.37 -30.31 3.82
N SER A 451 11.42 -30.20 2.89
CA SER A 451 11.04 -28.95 2.24
C SER A 451 9.93 -28.19 2.98
N ASN A 452 9.52 -28.62 4.18
CA ASN A 452 8.42 -28.01 4.89
C ASN A 452 8.80 -26.61 5.42
N PRO A 453 8.01 -25.56 5.14
CA PRO A 453 8.33 -24.19 5.54
C PRO A 453 8.30 -23.97 7.07
N PHE A 454 7.69 -24.86 7.84
CA PHE A 454 7.58 -24.76 9.30
C PHE A 454 8.74 -25.42 10.07
N LEU A 455 9.77 -25.90 9.37
CA LEU A 455 10.97 -26.46 10.00
C LEU A 455 11.70 -25.48 10.93
N PRO A 456 11.91 -24.19 10.56
CA PRO A 456 12.55 -23.22 11.46
C PRO A 456 11.81 -23.09 12.79
N LEU A 457 10.48 -22.96 12.75
CA LEU A 457 9.66 -22.86 13.95
C LEU A 457 9.76 -24.10 14.85
N ALA A 458 9.75 -25.30 14.27
CA ALA A 458 9.96 -26.52 15.04
C ALA A 458 11.34 -26.56 15.71
N PHE A 459 12.39 -26.06 15.04
CA PHE A 459 13.73 -25.96 15.61
C PHE A 459 13.81 -24.91 16.73
N MET A 460 13.16 -23.75 16.57
CA MET A 460 13.06 -22.72 17.60
C MET A 460 12.42 -23.28 18.87
N ASN A 461 11.27 -23.96 18.74
CA ASN A 461 10.55 -24.56 19.85
C ASN A 461 11.39 -25.63 20.56
N LEU A 462 12.07 -26.50 19.82
CA LEU A 462 12.99 -27.48 20.42
C LEU A 462 14.15 -26.82 21.14
N GLY A 463 14.75 -25.77 20.57
CA GLY A 463 15.77 -24.98 21.23
C GLY A 463 15.28 -24.44 22.58
N LEU A 464 14.10 -23.80 22.59
CA LEU A 464 13.46 -23.29 23.80
C LEU A 464 13.25 -24.40 24.83
N TYR A 465 12.59 -25.50 24.46
CA TYR A 465 12.30 -26.58 25.39
C TYR A 465 13.57 -27.17 26.01
N HIS A 466 14.66 -27.29 25.24
CA HIS A 466 15.93 -27.76 25.75
C HIS A 466 16.63 -26.73 26.67
N VAL A 467 16.50 -25.42 26.42
CA VAL A 467 16.93 -24.39 27.40
C VAL A 467 16.20 -24.58 28.73
N LEU A 468 14.87 -24.72 28.68
CA LEU A 468 14.03 -24.88 29.88
C LEU A 468 14.34 -26.18 30.64
N LYS A 469 14.72 -27.23 29.91
CA LYS A 469 15.20 -28.51 30.48
C LYS A 469 16.66 -28.49 30.96
N LYS A 470 17.38 -27.37 30.80
CA LYS A 470 18.81 -27.23 31.10
C LYS A 470 19.73 -28.13 30.26
N ASP A 471 19.26 -28.57 29.10
CA ASP A 471 20.06 -29.31 28.11
C ASP A 471 20.63 -28.33 27.08
N PHE A 472 21.65 -27.60 27.51
CA PHE A 472 22.21 -26.49 26.73
C PHE A 472 22.93 -26.93 25.45
N VAL A 473 23.41 -28.18 25.41
CA VAL A 473 24.07 -28.74 24.21
C VAL A 473 23.02 -28.96 23.12
N ALA A 474 21.89 -29.60 23.45
CA ALA A 474 20.80 -29.79 22.51
C ALA A 474 20.15 -28.46 22.12
N ALA A 475 19.97 -27.54 23.06
CA ALA A 475 19.41 -26.21 22.80
C ALA A 475 20.18 -25.47 21.69
N ARG A 476 21.52 -25.43 21.79
CA ARG A 476 22.38 -24.81 20.76
C ARG A 476 22.25 -25.50 19.41
N GLN A 477 22.19 -26.83 19.38
CA GLN A 477 22.05 -27.58 18.13
C GLN A 477 20.75 -27.22 17.40
N TRP A 478 19.66 -27.10 18.14
CA TRP A 478 18.36 -26.74 17.56
C TRP A 478 18.30 -25.27 17.14
N TYR A 479 18.77 -24.33 17.97
CA TYR A 479 18.82 -22.93 17.57
C TYR A 479 19.73 -22.68 16.37
N ARG A 480 20.87 -23.37 16.23
CA ARG A 480 21.68 -23.28 15.00
C ARG A 480 20.92 -23.75 13.78
N LYS A 481 20.18 -24.86 13.87
CA LYS A 481 19.31 -25.30 12.76
C LYS A 481 18.25 -24.27 12.39
N ALA A 482 17.69 -23.55 13.37
CA ALA A 482 16.75 -22.46 13.10
C ALA A 482 17.43 -21.30 12.36
N LEU A 483 18.59 -20.85 12.85
CA LEU A 483 19.38 -19.78 12.25
C LEU A 483 19.88 -20.13 10.83
N ASP A 484 20.32 -21.36 10.61
CA ASP A 484 20.79 -21.84 9.30
C ASP A 484 19.64 -21.92 8.28
N ALA A 485 18.41 -22.14 8.75
CA ALA A 485 17.23 -22.26 7.89
C ALA A 485 16.64 -20.90 7.50
N ASP A 486 16.54 -19.97 8.44
CA ASP A 486 16.00 -18.62 8.20
C ASP A 486 16.54 -17.62 9.23
N LYS A 487 17.75 -17.13 9.01
CA LYS A 487 18.46 -16.27 9.98
C LYS A 487 17.72 -14.96 10.25
N ASP A 488 17.23 -14.30 9.20
CA ASP A 488 16.70 -12.93 9.31
C ASP A 488 15.37 -12.89 10.06
N ASN A 489 14.54 -13.94 9.94
CA ASN A 489 13.23 -13.98 10.59
C ASN A 489 13.23 -14.71 11.95
N THR A 490 14.16 -15.62 12.22
CA THR A 490 14.08 -16.47 13.44
C THR A 490 14.68 -15.85 14.70
N VAL A 491 15.64 -14.92 14.58
CA VAL A 491 16.37 -14.35 15.73
C VAL A 491 15.43 -13.65 16.71
N GLU A 492 14.55 -12.78 16.20
CA GLU A 492 13.62 -12.03 17.06
C GLU A 492 12.62 -12.95 17.75
N GLY A 493 12.02 -13.88 17.00
CA GLY A 493 11.07 -14.85 17.56
C GLY A 493 11.67 -15.71 18.68
N MET A 494 12.91 -16.20 18.50
CA MET A 494 13.59 -16.99 19.55
C MET A 494 13.86 -16.17 20.81
N VAL A 495 14.21 -14.90 20.67
CA VAL A 495 14.46 -14.00 21.80
C VAL A 495 13.16 -13.69 22.54
N ASP A 496 12.08 -13.47 21.81
CA ASP A 496 10.75 -13.25 22.38
C ASP A 496 10.24 -14.47 23.16
N ASP A 497 10.40 -15.67 22.59
CA ASP A 497 10.03 -16.92 23.25
C ASP A 497 10.78 -17.12 24.58
N LEU A 498 12.09 -16.85 24.58
CA LEU A 498 12.93 -16.89 25.78
C LEU A 498 12.48 -15.84 26.81
N ASN A 499 12.19 -14.62 26.36
CA ASN A 499 11.72 -13.55 27.23
C ASN A 499 10.37 -13.85 27.87
N GLU A 500 9.43 -14.42 27.11
CA GLU A 500 8.11 -14.83 27.58
C GLU A 500 8.20 -15.99 28.59
N ALA A 501 9.03 -16.99 28.28
CA ALA A 501 9.26 -18.12 29.17
C ALA A 501 9.85 -17.70 30.52
N ARG A 502 10.58 -16.58 30.60
CA ARG A 502 11.15 -16.05 31.84
C ARG A 502 10.12 -15.93 32.97
N ALA A 503 8.88 -15.53 32.65
CA ALA A 503 7.82 -15.38 33.66
C ALA A 503 7.45 -16.72 34.32
N GLY A 504 7.47 -17.81 33.57
CA GLY A 504 7.23 -19.17 34.07
C GLY A 504 8.45 -19.81 34.74
N TYR A 505 9.65 -19.29 34.49
CA TYR A 505 10.92 -19.86 34.97
C TYR A 505 11.84 -18.78 35.60
N PRO A 506 11.40 -18.07 36.66
CA PRO A 506 12.11 -16.91 37.21
C PRO A 506 13.50 -17.23 37.82
N GLY A 507 13.79 -18.51 38.07
CA GLY A 507 15.10 -18.97 38.57
C GLY A 507 16.07 -19.48 37.51
N LEU A 508 15.70 -19.43 36.22
CA LEU A 508 16.52 -19.92 35.11
C LEU A 508 17.23 -18.75 34.42
N ALA A 509 18.33 -18.28 35.02
CA ALA A 509 19.10 -17.15 34.49
C ALA A 509 19.74 -17.46 33.12
N GLU A 510 19.91 -18.73 32.75
CA GLU A 510 20.41 -19.16 31.44
C GLU A 510 19.51 -18.74 30.27
N ILE A 511 18.25 -18.38 30.53
CA ILE A 511 17.40 -17.70 29.54
C ILE A 511 18.09 -16.42 29.03
N ASP A 512 18.63 -15.59 29.92
CA ASP A 512 19.32 -14.35 29.55
C ASP A 512 20.62 -14.64 28.78
N PHE A 513 21.33 -15.73 29.11
CA PHE A 513 22.48 -16.18 28.32
C PHE A 513 22.04 -16.54 26.90
N PHE A 514 21.02 -17.39 26.74
CA PHE A 514 20.57 -17.85 25.44
C PHE A 514 19.96 -16.74 24.58
N SER A 515 19.27 -15.76 25.18
CA SER A 515 18.83 -14.56 24.44
C SER A 515 20.02 -13.79 23.88
N GLY A 516 21.06 -13.58 24.67
CA GLY A 516 22.30 -12.93 24.21
C GLY A 516 23.04 -13.75 23.16
N TRP A 517 23.14 -15.06 23.37
CA TRP A 517 23.78 -16.00 22.45
C TRP A 517 23.09 -16.04 21.07
N VAL A 518 21.75 -16.13 21.05
CA VAL A 518 20.96 -16.12 19.81
C VAL A 518 21.13 -14.81 19.06
N LEU A 519 21.11 -13.66 19.74
CA LEU A 519 21.36 -12.35 19.12
C LEU A 519 22.77 -12.29 18.52
N HIS A 520 23.77 -12.81 19.23
CA HIS A 520 25.15 -12.85 18.76
C HIS A 520 25.32 -13.73 17.51
N GLU A 521 24.89 -14.99 17.55
CA GLU A 521 24.97 -15.91 16.39
C GLU A 521 24.09 -15.40 15.22
N GLY A 522 22.98 -14.73 15.56
CA GLY A 522 22.07 -14.03 14.67
C GLY A 522 22.67 -12.79 13.98
N GLY A 523 23.89 -12.37 14.32
CA GLY A 523 24.53 -11.17 13.75
C GLY A 523 24.03 -9.84 14.33
N ARG A 524 23.08 -9.88 15.29
CA ARG A 524 22.63 -8.72 16.10
C ARG A 524 23.55 -8.57 17.31
N THR A 525 24.85 -8.52 17.04
CA THR A 525 25.94 -8.66 18.02
C THR A 525 25.96 -7.54 19.07
N GLN A 526 25.53 -6.33 18.71
CA GLN A 526 25.37 -5.24 19.70
C GLN A 526 24.21 -5.55 20.65
N GLU A 527 23.07 -6.01 20.11
CA GLU A 527 21.88 -6.32 20.89
C GLU A 527 22.09 -7.40 21.95
N ALA A 528 22.99 -8.34 21.69
CA ALA A 528 23.39 -9.39 22.62
C ALA A 528 23.90 -8.84 23.96
N GLN A 529 24.49 -7.64 23.99
CA GLN A 529 25.18 -7.12 25.17
C GLN A 529 24.32 -7.06 26.42
N SER A 530 23.07 -6.57 26.29
CA SER A 530 22.18 -6.37 27.44
C SER A 530 21.87 -7.70 28.13
N SER A 531 21.44 -8.68 27.34
CA SER A 531 21.12 -10.03 27.81
C SER A 531 22.33 -10.75 28.43
N LEU A 532 23.51 -10.66 27.80
CA LEU A 532 24.74 -11.26 28.33
C LEU A 532 25.22 -10.59 29.63
N LYS A 533 25.13 -9.24 29.74
CA LYS A 533 25.46 -8.51 30.97
C LYS A 533 24.51 -8.86 32.11
N LYS A 534 23.21 -8.97 31.80
CA LYS A 534 22.18 -9.38 32.77
C LYS A 534 22.43 -10.79 33.29
N PHE A 535 22.74 -11.74 32.40
CA PHE A 535 23.16 -13.08 32.78
C PHE A 535 24.37 -13.05 33.73
N LEU A 536 25.43 -12.31 33.38
CA LEU A 536 26.64 -12.22 34.21
C LEU A 536 26.43 -11.57 35.58
N SER A 537 25.45 -10.68 35.71
CA SER A 537 25.12 -10.05 37.00
C SER A 537 24.52 -11.04 38.01
N THR A 538 23.87 -12.09 37.53
CA THR A 538 23.25 -13.13 38.36
C THR A 538 24.13 -14.38 38.45
N ASN A 539 24.87 -14.68 37.38
CA ASN A 539 25.77 -15.83 37.27
C ASN A 539 27.18 -15.39 36.83
N PRO A 540 28.02 -14.89 37.75
CA PRO A 540 29.36 -14.39 37.41
C PRO A 540 30.40 -15.49 37.18
N GLU A 541 30.10 -16.76 37.49
CA GLU A 541 31.03 -17.88 37.40
C GLU A 541 30.46 -19.03 36.55
N GLY A 542 31.33 -19.96 36.13
CA GLY A 542 30.96 -21.11 35.30
C GLY A 542 31.27 -20.94 33.81
N GLU A 543 31.11 -22.02 33.05
CA GLU A 543 31.49 -22.09 31.64
C GLU A 543 30.71 -21.09 30.78
N LEU A 544 29.40 -20.97 30.99
CA LEU A 544 28.55 -19.99 30.29
C LEU A 544 28.96 -18.54 30.62
N ALA A 545 29.43 -18.27 31.84
CA ALA A 545 29.90 -16.94 32.23
C ALA A 545 31.22 -16.57 31.54
N VAL A 546 32.14 -17.54 31.40
CA VAL A 546 33.37 -17.34 30.61
C VAL A 546 33.01 -17.04 29.16
N GLU A 547 32.11 -17.82 28.57
CA GLU A 547 31.66 -17.64 27.19
C GLU A 547 30.98 -16.28 26.97
N ALA A 548 30.08 -15.88 27.87
CA ALA A 548 29.43 -14.57 27.82
C ALA A 548 30.42 -13.41 27.88
N ARG A 549 31.49 -13.52 28.69
CA ARG A 549 32.57 -12.51 28.72
C ARG A 549 33.34 -12.46 27.42
N THR A 550 33.70 -13.61 26.85
CA THR A 550 34.38 -13.68 25.55
C THR A 550 33.54 -13.07 24.43
N MET A 551 32.22 -13.31 24.42
CA MET A 551 31.31 -12.65 23.48
C MET A 551 31.32 -11.14 23.66
N LEU A 552 31.21 -10.65 24.90
CA LEU A 552 31.26 -9.21 25.21
C LEU A 552 32.60 -8.55 24.84
N GLU A 553 33.72 -9.25 25.00
CA GLU A 553 35.05 -8.77 24.58
C GLU A 553 35.14 -8.63 23.04
N ASN A 554 34.55 -9.57 22.30
CA ASN A 554 34.52 -9.56 20.85
C ASN A 554 33.55 -8.52 20.25
N ILE A 555 32.51 -8.12 21.01
CA ILE A 555 31.50 -7.18 20.53
C ILE A 555 32.11 -5.78 20.30
N GLY A 556 33.06 -5.33 21.12
CA GLY A 556 33.69 -4.00 21.03
C GLY A 556 32.70 -2.83 21.18
N GLU A 557 33.03 -1.79 21.97
CA GLU A 557 32.23 -0.56 21.97
C GLU A 557 32.50 0.23 20.67
N VAL A 558 31.77 -0.08 19.59
CA VAL A 558 31.70 0.80 18.41
C VAL A 558 30.67 1.87 18.71
N VAL A 559 31.13 2.99 19.26
CA VAL A 559 30.30 4.17 19.51
C VAL A 559 30.28 5.00 18.23
N PRO A 560 29.10 5.37 17.70
CA PRO A 560 29.01 6.35 16.62
C PRO A 560 29.78 7.63 16.97
N ALA A 561 30.61 8.11 16.03
CA ALA A 561 31.41 9.32 16.25
C ALA A 561 30.50 10.52 16.56
N GLY A 562 30.86 11.30 17.59
CA GLY A 562 30.09 12.49 17.99
C GLY A 562 29.07 12.28 19.12
N MET A 563 28.94 11.07 19.66
CA MET A 563 28.07 10.79 20.81
C MET A 563 28.80 10.80 22.16
N VAL A 564 28.04 11.06 23.22
CA VAL A 564 28.47 11.04 24.63
C VAL A 564 27.88 9.81 25.31
N LYS A 565 28.74 9.04 26.01
CA LYS A 565 28.32 7.91 26.84
C LYS A 565 27.63 8.40 28.10
N ILE A 566 26.40 7.96 28.33
CA ILE A 566 25.71 8.15 29.60
C ILE A 566 25.75 6.81 30.36
N PRO A 567 26.45 6.74 31.51
CA PRO A 567 26.63 5.48 32.23
C PRO A 567 25.30 4.99 32.82
N GLN A 568 25.15 3.67 32.88
CA GLN A 568 24.03 3.06 33.58
C GLN A 568 23.94 3.51 35.05
N GLY A 569 22.74 3.50 35.61
CA GLY A 569 22.52 3.79 37.02
C GLY A 569 21.29 4.65 37.27
N PHE A 570 20.98 4.81 38.56
CA PHE A 570 19.85 5.61 39.02
C PHE A 570 20.09 7.10 38.86
N PHE A 571 19.04 7.82 38.47
CA PHE A 571 18.96 9.27 38.59
C PHE A 571 17.59 9.68 39.13
N ILE A 572 17.45 10.96 39.45
CA ILE A 572 16.19 11.54 39.91
C ILE A 572 15.50 12.20 38.71
N MET A 573 14.33 11.67 38.35
CA MET A 573 13.47 12.15 37.27
C MET A 573 12.25 12.87 37.85
N GLY A 574 11.79 13.90 37.15
CA GLY A 574 10.63 14.70 37.55
C GLY A 574 10.92 15.68 38.69
N ASP A 575 9.90 16.45 39.05
CA ASP A 575 9.95 17.43 40.14
C ASP A 575 8.57 17.64 40.76
N ASP A 576 8.51 17.77 42.09
CA ASP A 576 7.24 17.93 42.83
C ASP A 576 6.78 19.38 42.98
N HIS A 577 7.56 20.37 42.54
CA HIS A 577 7.37 21.78 42.92
C HIS A 577 7.01 22.71 41.75
N HIS A 578 7.00 22.21 40.50
CA HIS A 578 6.77 23.04 39.31
C HIS A 578 5.45 22.71 38.58
N GLY A 579 5.37 21.56 37.90
CA GLY A 579 4.20 21.14 37.11
C GLY A 579 3.55 19.86 37.61
N ASP A 580 2.23 19.75 37.51
CA ASP A 580 1.49 18.53 37.90
C ASP A 580 1.91 17.31 37.08
N ASP A 581 2.24 17.51 35.81
CA ASP A 581 2.71 16.47 34.90
C ASP A 581 4.22 16.23 35.02
N GLU A 582 4.93 16.98 35.87
CA GLU A 582 6.32 16.74 36.25
C GLU A 582 6.47 15.85 37.50
N ALA A 583 5.41 15.80 38.30
CA ALA A 583 5.31 15.00 39.52
C ALA A 583 4.85 13.55 39.23
N PRO A 584 5.21 12.58 40.08
CA PRO A 584 6.07 12.73 41.26
C PRO A 584 7.56 12.74 40.87
N LYS A 585 8.38 13.38 41.70
CA LYS A 585 9.82 13.19 41.69
C LYS A 585 10.16 11.77 42.15
N HIS A 586 10.89 11.01 41.33
CA HIS A 586 11.17 9.61 41.62
C HIS A 586 12.53 9.15 41.10
N LYS A 587 12.98 7.97 41.56
CA LYS A 587 14.22 7.33 41.08
C LYS A 587 13.92 6.48 39.86
N VAL A 588 14.66 6.71 38.78
CA VAL A 588 14.62 5.92 37.55
C VAL A 588 16.00 5.33 37.30
N TYR A 589 16.04 4.03 37.01
CA TYR A 589 17.23 3.35 36.52
C TYR A 589 17.27 3.40 34.99
N LEU A 590 18.41 3.80 34.42
CA LEU A 590 18.68 3.68 32.99
C LEU A 590 19.91 2.83 32.75
N ASP A 591 19.87 2.01 31.70
CA ASP A 591 21.04 1.31 31.17
C ASP A 591 22.04 2.29 30.55
N THR A 592 23.19 1.78 30.12
CA THR A 592 24.16 2.60 29.39
C THR A 592 23.64 2.84 27.99
N TYR A 593 23.57 4.11 27.59
CA TYR A 593 23.23 4.54 26.24
C TYR A 593 24.20 5.65 25.81
N TYR A 594 24.14 5.97 24.52
CA TYR A 594 24.87 7.07 23.93
C TYR A 594 23.87 8.07 23.40
N ILE A 595 24.18 9.36 23.52
CA ILE A 595 23.35 10.45 23.02
C ILE A 595 24.22 11.43 22.25
N ASP A 596 23.69 12.01 21.18
CA ASP A 596 24.42 13.01 20.41
C ASP A 596 24.89 14.14 21.32
N LYS A 597 26.16 14.51 21.15
CA LYS A 597 26.79 15.60 21.91
C LYS A 597 26.13 16.94 21.63
N HIS A 598 25.59 17.11 20.42
CA HIS A 598 24.96 18.34 19.93
C HIS A 598 23.57 18.03 19.34
N GLU A 599 22.73 19.04 19.20
CA GLU A 599 21.50 18.95 18.38
C GLU A 599 21.88 18.66 16.92
N VAL A 600 21.00 18.00 16.16
CA VAL A 600 21.24 17.75 14.72
C VAL A 600 21.30 19.08 13.99
N SER A 601 22.40 19.30 13.25
CA SER A 601 22.62 20.54 12.51
C SER A 601 21.80 20.63 11.22
N ALA A 602 21.61 21.85 10.72
CA ALA A 602 20.94 22.12 9.47
C ALA A 602 21.63 21.42 8.29
N ALA A 603 22.97 21.34 8.30
CA ALA A 603 23.74 20.65 7.28
C ALA A 603 23.46 19.14 7.26
N GLU A 604 23.50 18.49 8.42
CA GLU A 604 23.25 17.06 8.55
C GLU A 604 21.81 16.70 8.16
N PHE A 605 20.83 17.48 8.63
CA PHE A 605 19.43 17.21 8.29
C PHE A 605 19.13 17.48 6.82
N ALA A 606 19.75 18.50 6.20
CA ALA A 606 19.61 18.73 4.76
C ALA A 606 20.19 17.57 3.92
N GLU A 607 21.29 16.95 4.36
CA GLU A 607 21.84 15.74 3.71
C GLU A 607 20.80 14.61 3.72
N PHE A 608 20.20 14.34 4.88
CA PHE A 608 19.12 13.37 5.02
C PHE A 608 17.93 13.69 4.11
N LEU A 609 17.44 14.94 4.11
CA LEU A 609 16.29 15.32 3.27
C LEU A 609 16.56 15.10 1.77
N ASN A 610 17.79 15.27 1.31
CA ASN A 610 18.17 15.00 -0.08
C ASN A 610 18.31 13.50 -0.39
N ALA A 611 18.51 12.66 0.62
CA ALA A 611 18.59 11.20 0.46
C ALA A 611 17.21 10.52 0.47
N MET A 612 16.14 11.22 0.85
CA MET A 612 14.81 10.66 1.02
C MET A 612 13.91 10.88 -0.22
N PRO A 613 13.09 9.89 -0.62
CA PRO A 613 12.17 10.03 -1.75
C PRO A 613 10.93 10.90 -1.43
N GLU A 614 10.55 11.02 -0.16
CA GLU A 614 9.43 11.83 0.34
C GLU A 614 9.91 12.60 1.56
N THR A 615 9.57 13.90 1.65
CA THR A 615 10.03 14.76 2.76
C THR A 615 8.97 15.71 3.33
N LYS A 616 7.77 15.78 2.74
CA LYS A 616 6.73 16.72 3.20
C LYS A 616 6.23 16.36 4.58
N ARG A 617 6.21 15.07 4.94
CA ARG A 617 5.86 14.65 6.30
C ARG A 617 6.97 14.93 7.31
N PHE A 618 8.21 15.12 6.87
CA PHE A 618 9.38 15.24 7.75
C PHE A 618 9.67 16.69 8.14
N PHE A 619 9.54 17.62 7.20
CA PHE A 619 10.10 18.96 7.34
C PHE A 619 9.24 20.05 6.69
N GLY A 620 9.10 21.18 7.38
CA GLY A 620 8.38 22.36 6.89
C GLY A 620 9.31 23.46 6.38
N ILE A 621 9.18 23.84 5.11
CA ILE A 621 9.91 25.00 4.55
C ILE A 621 9.21 26.30 4.96
N ASN A 622 9.90 27.17 5.68
CA ASN A 622 9.43 28.53 5.95
C ASN A 622 10.59 29.53 6.09
N LYS A 623 10.26 30.82 6.28
CA LYS A 623 11.24 31.91 6.40
C LYS A 623 12.02 31.94 7.71
N PHE A 624 11.60 31.16 8.70
CA PHE A 624 12.22 31.04 10.03
C PHE A 624 13.16 29.82 10.13
N GLY A 625 13.05 28.89 9.18
CA GLY A 625 13.82 27.66 9.11
C GLY A 625 15.29 27.88 8.74
N THR A 626 16.19 27.06 9.27
CA THR A 626 17.63 27.07 8.96
C THR A 626 17.96 26.44 7.61
N ILE A 627 17.02 25.68 7.02
CA ILE A 627 17.15 25.02 5.72
C ILE A 627 16.19 25.67 4.70
N GLU A 628 16.64 25.79 3.45
CA GLU A 628 15.85 26.26 2.31
C GLU A 628 15.94 25.28 1.13
N GLN A 629 15.00 25.38 0.19
CA GLN A 629 15.04 24.59 -1.03
C GLN A 629 15.53 25.45 -2.20
N ARG A 630 16.53 24.97 -2.94
CA ARG A 630 17.09 25.63 -4.11
C ARG A 630 17.36 24.62 -5.22
N GLY A 631 16.68 24.78 -6.36
CA GLY A 631 16.84 23.89 -7.51
C GLY A 631 16.43 22.45 -7.23
N GLY A 632 15.41 22.23 -6.41
CA GLY A 632 14.93 20.91 -5.99
C GLY A 632 15.63 20.33 -4.76
N ASN A 633 16.86 20.76 -4.47
CA ASN A 633 17.64 20.25 -3.33
C ASN A 633 17.41 21.08 -2.06
N PHE A 634 17.45 20.40 -0.91
CA PHE A 634 17.49 21.00 0.41
C PHE A 634 18.92 21.43 0.73
N ILE A 635 19.11 22.71 1.09
CA ILE A 635 20.41 23.24 1.47
C ILE A 635 20.28 24.10 2.74
N PRO A 636 21.26 24.10 3.65
CA PRO A 636 21.27 25.06 4.74
C PRO A 636 21.33 26.48 4.19
N ARG A 637 20.66 27.41 4.86
CA ARG A 637 20.84 28.83 4.56
C ARG A 637 22.28 29.23 4.88
N ARG A 638 22.86 30.07 4.02
CA ARG A 638 24.26 30.50 4.13
C ARG A 638 24.59 31.01 5.53
N GLY A 639 25.60 30.40 6.17
CA GLY A 639 26.07 30.74 7.51
C GLY A 639 25.29 30.09 8.66
N LEU A 640 24.31 29.24 8.35
CA LEU A 640 23.51 28.48 9.32
C LEU A 640 23.79 26.97 9.26
N GLU A 641 24.85 26.55 8.58
CA GLU A 641 25.18 25.13 8.36
C GLU A 641 25.31 24.37 9.69
N ASN A 642 25.92 25.00 10.70
CA ASN A 642 26.14 24.43 12.03
C ASN A 642 25.09 24.86 13.08
N TYR A 643 23.96 25.42 12.66
CA TYR A 643 22.83 25.77 13.55
C TYR A 643 21.87 24.58 13.64
N PRO A 644 21.03 24.47 14.68
CA PRO A 644 20.10 23.35 14.79
C PRO A 644 19.13 23.31 13.60
N ALA A 645 18.79 22.11 13.16
CA ALA A 645 17.64 21.91 12.30
C ALA A 645 16.36 22.27 13.09
N ASN A 646 15.51 23.12 12.50
CA ASN A 646 14.22 23.53 13.08
C ASN A 646 13.08 23.37 12.06
N ASN A 647 11.81 23.48 12.48
CA ASN A 647 10.64 23.05 11.69
C ASN A 647 10.63 21.54 11.39
N VAL A 648 11.22 20.74 12.28
CA VAL A 648 11.25 19.29 12.13
C VAL A 648 10.03 18.69 12.83
N SER A 649 9.30 17.83 12.14
CA SER A 649 8.24 17.02 12.77
C SER A 649 8.84 15.86 13.56
N TRP A 650 8.05 15.25 14.45
CA TRP A 650 8.50 14.04 15.13
C TRP A 650 8.83 12.91 14.14
N PHE A 651 8.03 12.76 13.07
CA PHE A 651 8.29 11.76 12.03
C PHE A 651 9.62 12.00 11.30
N GLY A 652 9.96 13.26 11.02
CA GLY A 652 11.23 13.63 10.40
C GLY A 652 12.42 13.37 11.32
N ALA A 653 12.28 13.71 12.61
CA ALA A 653 13.28 13.47 13.63
C ALA A 653 13.57 11.95 13.80
N ALA A 654 12.52 11.15 13.94
CA ALA A 654 12.62 9.69 14.06
C ALA A 654 13.22 9.05 12.80
N ALA A 655 12.77 9.47 11.61
CA ALA A 655 13.30 8.95 10.34
C ALA A 655 14.78 9.28 10.15
N TYR A 656 15.22 10.49 10.52
CA TYR A 656 16.64 10.85 10.49
C TYR A 656 17.47 9.96 11.41
N CYS A 657 17.06 9.78 12.67
CA CYS A 657 17.82 8.95 13.59
C CYS A 657 17.91 7.51 13.08
N LYS A 658 16.81 6.97 12.55
CA LYS A 658 16.81 5.65 11.91
C LYS A 658 17.76 5.58 10.70
N TRP A 659 17.82 6.63 9.88
CA TRP A 659 18.75 6.71 8.74
C TRP A 659 20.23 6.71 9.16
N LYS A 660 20.55 7.10 10.41
CA LYS A 660 21.89 7.02 11.01
C LYS A 660 22.12 5.73 11.81
N ASP A 661 21.24 4.73 11.71
CA ASP A 661 21.24 3.51 12.55
C ASP A 661 21.14 3.82 14.06
N GLN A 662 20.35 4.83 14.39
CA GLN A 662 20.10 5.35 15.74
C GLN A 662 18.59 5.48 15.99
N ARG A 663 18.20 6.02 17.15
CA ARG A 663 16.80 6.31 17.50
C ARG A 663 16.67 7.66 18.19
N LEU A 664 15.46 8.15 18.42
CA LEU A 664 15.26 9.27 19.35
C LEU A 664 15.55 8.80 20.78
N PRO A 665 16.09 9.67 21.66
CA PRO A 665 16.19 9.37 23.09
C PRO A 665 14.79 9.19 23.68
N THR A 666 14.65 8.37 24.72
CA THR A 666 13.45 8.45 25.55
C THR A 666 13.46 9.72 26.40
N GLU A 667 12.32 10.12 26.95
CA GLU A 667 12.23 11.28 27.83
C GLU A 667 13.17 11.13 29.03
N ALA A 668 13.20 9.94 29.64
CA ALA A 668 14.07 9.66 30.77
C ALA A 668 15.55 9.75 30.39
N GLU A 669 15.93 9.23 29.21
CA GLU A 669 17.30 9.33 28.70
C GLU A 669 17.70 10.77 28.43
N TRP A 670 16.82 11.54 27.82
CA TRP A 670 17.06 12.96 27.59
C TRP A 670 17.23 13.69 28.93
N GLU A 671 16.34 13.44 29.89
CA GLU A 671 16.35 14.14 31.18
C GLU A 671 17.57 13.78 32.04
N LYS A 672 17.99 12.50 32.06
CA LYS A 672 19.24 12.11 32.72
C LYS A 672 20.43 12.80 32.08
N ALA A 673 20.51 12.83 30.74
CA ALA A 673 21.60 13.48 30.01
C ALA A 673 21.68 14.99 30.31
N ALA A 674 20.54 15.64 30.57
CA ALA A 674 20.48 17.02 31.03
C ALA A 674 20.88 17.15 32.50
N ARG A 675 20.18 16.48 33.42
CA ARG A 675 20.22 16.74 34.87
C ARG A 675 21.42 16.14 35.59
N GLY A 676 22.09 15.15 35.00
CA GLY A 676 23.11 14.38 35.68
C GLY A 676 22.54 13.44 36.77
N PRO A 677 23.42 12.71 37.48
CA PRO A 677 22.99 11.67 38.43
C PRO A 677 22.22 12.22 39.65
N ASN A 678 22.42 13.51 39.97
CA ASN A 678 21.84 14.15 41.15
C ASN A 678 20.49 14.84 40.88
N GLY A 679 19.99 14.82 39.64
CA GLY A 679 18.73 15.47 39.30
C GLY A 679 18.79 17.00 39.41
N ASN A 680 19.85 17.63 38.88
CA ASN A 680 20.01 19.08 38.89
C ASN A 680 18.86 19.80 38.16
N LEU A 681 18.54 21.03 38.55
CA LEU A 681 17.50 21.84 37.91
C LEU A 681 17.86 22.24 36.47
N PHE A 682 19.14 22.59 36.23
CA PHE A 682 19.67 22.91 34.91
C PHE A 682 20.84 21.99 34.53
N PRO A 683 21.21 21.89 33.24
CA PRO A 683 22.31 21.05 32.78
C PRO A 683 23.65 21.31 33.49
N TRP A 684 23.94 22.58 33.76
CA TRP A 684 25.14 23.05 34.42
C TRP A 684 25.04 23.09 35.96
N GLY A 685 23.98 22.53 36.56
CA GLY A 685 23.74 22.56 38.01
C GLY A 685 22.57 23.45 38.41
N ASN A 686 22.58 23.97 39.64
CA ASN A 686 21.47 24.75 40.20
C ASN A 686 21.71 26.27 40.16
N ASP A 687 22.80 26.72 39.51
CA ASP A 687 23.05 28.14 39.30
C ASP A 687 22.01 28.75 38.36
N PRO A 688 21.58 30.01 38.59
CA PRO A 688 20.63 30.70 37.73
C PRO A 688 21.05 30.70 36.26
N ILE A 689 20.06 30.52 35.38
CA ILE A 689 20.21 30.67 33.92
C ILE A 689 20.71 32.07 33.54
N SER A 690 21.61 32.13 32.54
CA SER A 690 22.14 33.37 31.98
C SER A 690 22.30 33.26 30.45
N PRO A 691 22.41 34.38 29.72
CA PRO A 691 22.60 34.38 28.26
C PRO A 691 23.89 33.72 27.76
N GLN A 692 24.86 33.46 28.65
CA GLN A 692 26.08 32.71 28.34
C GLN A 692 25.86 31.19 28.37
N LYS A 693 24.82 30.73 29.09
CA LYS A 693 24.54 29.32 29.34
C LYS A 693 23.39 28.76 28.50
N SER A 694 22.43 29.61 28.11
CA SER A 694 21.25 29.19 27.36
C SER A 694 20.64 30.35 26.59
N ARG A 695 19.97 30.03 25.49
CA ARG A 695 19.01 30.93 24.83
C ARG A 695 17.64 30.81 25.51
N TYR A 696 16.92 31.91 25.64
CA TYR A 696 15.55 31.97 26.19
C TYR A 696 15.01 33.40 26.05
N ASN A 697 13.69 33.56 26.08
CA ASN A 697 12.99 34.85 26.05
C ASN A 697 13.45 35.80 24.92
N LEU A 698 13.71 35.23 23.75
CA LEU A 698 14.03 35.95 22.52
C LEU A 698 12.84 35.96 21.58
N GLN A 699 12.75 37.00 20.76
CA GLN A 699 11.73 37.12 19.72
C GLN A 699 12.40 37.28 18.36
N TRP A 700 11.96 36.47 17.39
CA TRP A 700 12.38 36.63 16.01
C TRP A 700 11.80 37.93 15.45
N ASN A 701 12.66 38.77 14.87
CA ASN A 701 12.28 39.98 14.13
C ASN A 701 13.28 40.26 13.00
N GLU A 702 13.03 41.26 12.17
CA GLU A 702 13.85 41.55 10.98
C GLU A 702 15.32 41.88 11.29
N ASN A 703 15.63 42.34 12.50
CA ASN A 703 16.98 42.69 12.95
C ASN A 703 17.73 41.48 13.51
N ILE A 704 17.06 40.65 14.32
CA ILE A 704 17.67 39.49 15.00
C ILE A 704 17.69 38.27 14.07
N ARG A 705 16.60 38.01 13.35
CA ARG A 705 16.42 36.86 12.45
C ARG A 705 16.83 35.54 13.12
N HIS A 706 17.54 34.67 12.41
CA HIS A 706 18.02 33.37 12.90
C HIS A 706 19.03 33.45 14.06
N ARG A 707 19.52 34.65 14.43
CA ARG A 707 20.41 34.81 15.60
C ARG A 707 19.72 34.61 16.95
N VAL A 708 18.40 34.37 16.94
CA VAL A 708 17.68 33.82 18.10
C VAL A 708 18.27 32.47 18.53
N MET A 709 18.71 31.66 17.56
CA MET A 709 19.48 30.43 17.77
C MET A 709 20.98 30.70 17.73
N VAL A 710 21.78 29.69 18.09
CA VAL A 710 23.25 29.69 17.98
C VAL A 710 23.76 28.36 17.42
N PRO A 711 25.04 28.30 16.97
CA PRO A 711 25.64 27.04 16.54
C PRO A 711 25.56 25.95 17.61
N VAL A 712 25.36 24.70 17.18
CA VAL A 712 25.09 23.55 18.05
C VAL A 712 26.26 23.17 18.97
N ASP A 713 27.46 23.69 18.70
CA ASP A 713 28.69 23.49 19.47
C ASP A 713 29.13 24.72 20.31
N SER A 714 28.30 25.77 20.34
CA SER A 714 28.56 27.01 21.08
C SER A 714 28.02 26.97 22.52
N MET A 715 28.29 28.00 23.33
CA MET A 715 27.87 28.09 24.75
C MET A 715 28.40 26.95 25.64
N PRO A 716 29.73 26.77 25.74
CA PRO A 716 30.32 25.68 26.53
C PRO A 716 29.99 25.75 28.04
N GLU A 717 29.65 26.92 28.58
CA GLU A 717 29.21 27.11 29.96
C GLU A 717 27.81 26.51 30.22
N GLY A 718 27.05 26.23 29.16
CA GLY A 718 25.72 25.62 29.19
C GLY A 718 25.72 24.09 29.12
N LYS A 719 26.88 23.44 29.03
CA LYS A 719 26.98 21.98 28.91
C LYS A 719 26.37 21.27 30.12
N SER A 720 25.80 20.10 29.86
CA SER A 720 25.38 19.18 30.92
C SER A 720 26.56 18.61 31.71
N PHE A 721 26.28 17.99 32.85
CA PHE A 721 27.25 17.21 33.62
C PHE A 721 28.04 16.21 32.76
N TYR A 722 27.40 15.61 31.75
CA TYR A 722 28.02 14.64 30.85
C TYR A 722 28.72 15.29 29.64
N GLY A 723 28.68 16.62 29.52
CA GLY A 723 29.31 17.36 28.42
C GLY A 723 28.44 17.49 27.17
N VAL A 724 27.12 17.29 27.30
CA VAL A 724 26.14 17.43 26.20
C VAL A 724 25.73 18.90 26.09
N PHE A 725 25.72 19.45 24.87
CA PHE A 725 25.42 20.85 24.60
C PHE A 725 23.93 21.09 24.37
N HIS A 726 23.48 22.32 24.62
CA HIS A 726 22.12 22.83 24.33
C HIS A 726 20.98 21.94 24.83
N MET A 727 21.20 21.21 25.92
CA MET A 727 20.10 20.50 26.59
C MET A 727 19.02 21.46 27.13
N LEU A 728 19.22 22.78 27.08
CA LEU A 728 18.16 23.75 27.32
C LEU A 728 18.24 24.94 26.36
N GLY A 729 17.08 25.35 25.85
CA GLY A 729 16.81 26.70 25.38
C GLY A 729 17.27 27.08 23.97
N ASN A 730 17.99 26.24 23.22
CA ASN A 730 18.26 26.54 21.80
C ASN A 730 17.00 26.20 20.99
N VAL A 731 16.74 24.92 20.68
CA VAL A 731 15.43 24.45 20.23
C VAL A 731 14.85 23.45 21.25
N LYS A 732 13.53 23.29 21.26
CA LYS A 732 12.90 22.15 21.93
C LYS A 732 13.22 20.89 21.13
N GLU A 733 13.35 19.78 21.82
CA GLU A 733 13.76 18.53 21.20
C GLU A 733 12.69 17.46 21.30
N TRP A 734 12.37 16.85 20.16
CA TRP A 734 11.55 15.65 20.10
C TRP A 734 12.26 14.50 20.81
N VAL A 735 11.50 13.78 21.65
CA VAL A 735 11.90 12.49 22.23
C VAL A 735 10.94 11.40 21.74
N ASP A 736 11.27 10.13 21.95
CA ASP A 736 10.50 9.00 21.42
C ASP A 736 9.10 8.88 22.07
N ASP A 737 8.97 9.27 23.33
CA ASP A 737 7.81 9.03 24.19
C ASP A 737 6.54 9.75 23.72
N TRP A 738 5.42 9.04 23.83
CA TRP A 738 4.09 9.64 23.76
C TRP A 738 3.77 10.37 25.06
N TYR A 739 3.12 11.53 24.94
CA TYR A 739 2.69 12.32 26.08
C TYR A 739 1.31 11.88 26.55
N ASP A 740 1.20 11.54 27.84
CA ASP A 740 -0.06 11.44 28.57
C ASP A 740 0.13 11.89 30.02
N ARG A 741 -0.79 12.74 30.47
CA ARG A 741 -0.79 13.30 31.81
C ARG A 741 -1.04 12.25 32.88
N GLU A 742 -1.77 11.17 32.58
CA GLU A 742 -2.11 10.14 33.55
C GLU A 742 -1.01 9.08 33.70
N TYR A 743 -0.31 8.73 32.61
CA TYR A 743 0.88 7.86 32.64
C TYR A 743 1.91 8.23 33.73
N TYR A 744 2.16 9.53 33.95
CA TYR A 744 3.18 9.99 34.90
C TYR A 744 2.81 9.73 36.37
N LYS A 745 1.54 9.42 36.69
CA LYS A 745 1.09 9.13 38.06
C LYS A 745 1.35 7.67 38.47
N GLU A 746 1.77 6.81 37.56
CA GLU A 746 1.96 5.38 37.82
C GLU A 746 3.34 5.05 38.39
N GLU A 747 3.39 4.39 39.56
CA GLU A 747 4.66 4.09 40.27
C GLU A 747 5.56 3.01 39.63
N ASN A 748 5.11 2.36 38.55
CA ASN A 748 5.75 1.16 38.00
C ASN A 748 6.86 1.45 36.97
N HIS A 749 7.05 2.71 36.56
CA HIS A 749 7.97 3.12 35.48
C HIS A 749 9.41 3.40 35.95
N LYS A 750 10.03 2.45 36.66
CA LYS A 750 11.31 2.69 37.38
C LYS A 750 12.57 2.22 36.64
N THR A 751 12.46 1.52 35.51
CA THR A 751 13.63 0.97 34.78
C THR A 751 13.43 1.11 33.28
N ASN A 752 14.31 1.88 32.61
CA ASN A 752 14.26 2.20 31.18
C ASN A 752 12.84 2.55 30.66
N PRO A 753 12.12 3.50 31.28
CA PRO A 753 10.77 3.84 30.85
C PRO A 753 10.78 4.35 29.40
N LYS A 754 9.81 3.90 28.62
CA LYS A 754 9.61 4.26 27.20
C LYS A 754 8.38 5.14 26.96
N GLY A 755 7.77 5.65 28.03
CA GLY A 755 6.49 6.35 27.96
C GLY A 755 5.32 5.39 27.75
N GLN A 756 4.13 5.94 27.58
CA GLN A 756 2.96 5.17 27.18
C GLN A 756 3.06 4.69 25.73
N ILE A 757 2.29 3.66 25.39
CA ILE A 757 2.19 3.14 24.02
C ILE A 757 1.04 3.85 23.28
N GLY A 758 1.37 4.61 22.24
CA GLY A 758 0.40 5.38 21.47
C GLY A 758 -0.07 6.65 22.18
N GLY A 759 -0.70 7.58 21.46
CA GLY A 759 -1.20 8.83 22.02
C GLY A 759 -1.57 9.85 20.95
N GLU A 760 -2.06 11.01 21.38
CA GLU A 760 -2.36 12.16 20.50
C GLU A 760 -1.14 13.07 20.32
N TYR A 761 -0.33 13.22 21.38
CA TYR A 761 0.80 14.14 21.44
C TYR A 761 2.12 13.43 21.72
N LYS A 762 3.22 13.94 21.18
CA LYS A 762 4.59 13.51 21.50
C LYS A 762 5.25 14.50 22.47
N VAL A 763 6.17 13.98 23.29
CA VAL A 763 6.89 14.79 24.27
C VAL A 763 7.96 15.66 23.60
N LEU A 764 8.11 16.89 24.07
CA LEU A 764 9.17 17.84 23.74
C LEU A 764 9.90 18.25 25.02
N LYS A 765 11.23 18.21 24.98
CA LYS A 765 12.10 18.60 26.11
C LYS A 765 13.01 19.78 25.75
N GLY A 766 13.75 20.32 26.72
CA GLY A 766 14.77 21.34 26.48
C GLY A 766 14.29 22.80 26.61
N GLY A 767 13.06 23.09 26.21
CA GLY A 767 12.66 24.48 25.98
C GLY A 767 13.45 25.12 24.82
N SER A 768 13.02 26.28 24.36
CA SER A 768 13.62 26.96 23.20
C SER A 768 13.99 28.41 23.45
N TRP A 769 14.60 29.03 22.44
CA TRP A 769 15.01 30.43 22.46
C TRP A 769 13.82 31.37 22.73
N ARG A 770 12.59 30.92 22.46
CA ARG A 770 11.35 31.66 22.63
C ARG A 770 10.80 31.59 24.05
N ASP A 771 11.07 30.50 24.76
CA ASP A 771 10.40 30.22 26.03
C ASP A 771 10.79 31.22 27.13
N LEU A 772 9.83 31.53 27.99
CA LEU A 772 10.09 32.38 29.14
C LEU A 772 11.05 31.68 30.11
N ARG A 773 11.81 32.48 30.86
CA ARG A 773 12.78 31.97 31.85
C ARG A 773 12.18 30.93 32.82
N SER A 774 10.90 31.05 33.14
CA SER A 774 10.18 30.13 34.03
C SER A 774 9.83 28.77 33.42
N PHE A 775 10.14 28.51 32.15
CA PHE A 775 9.87 27.25 31.44
C PHE A 775 11.13 26.61 30.84
N VAL A 776 12.33 27.11 31.20
CA VAL A 776 13.61 26.61 30.68
C VAL A 776 14.38 25.94 31.82
N TYR A 777 13.96 24.71 32.16
CA TYR A 777 14.58 23.83 33.16
C TYR A 777 14.35 22.37 32.77
N ALA A 778 15.17 21.47 33.30
CA ALA A 778 15.34 20.15 32.69
C ALA A 778 14.18 19.15 32.90
N SER A 779 13.38 19.28 33.96
CA SER A 779 12.17 18.45 34.14
C SER A 779 10.98 18.94 33.34
N PHE A 780 10.99 20.20 32.87
CA PHE A 780 9.86 20.78 32.15
C PHE A 780 9.43 19.90 30.98
N ARG A 781 8.14 19.54 30.96
CA ARG A 781 7.52 18.74 29.90
C ARG A 781 6.72 19.66 29.00
N ASN A 782 6.98 19.55 27.70
CA ASN A 782 6.14 20.12 26.68
C ASN A 782 5.62 18.99 25.79
N ASN A 783 4.62 19.28 24.98
CA ASN A 783 4.03 18.32 24.06
C ASN A 783 3.48 19.01 22.82
N SER A 784 3.40 18.27 21.73
CA SER A 784 2.79 18.75 20.50
C SER A 784 2.39 17.58 19.61
N TYR A 785 1.54 17.85 18.61
CA TYR A 785 1.15 16.82 17.64
C TYR A 785 2.38 16.32 16.88
N PRO A 786 2.51 15.01 16.59
CA PRO A 786 3.67 14.44 15.92
C PRO A 786 4.00 15.08 14.56
N ALA A 787 2.98 15.58 13.85
CA ALA A 787 3.13 16.25 12.56
C ALA A 787 3.47 17.75 12.65
N ALA A 788 3.52 18.32 13.85
CA ALA A 788 3.77 19.75 14.03
C ALA A 788 5.21 20.11 13.62
N MET A 789 5.34 21.17 12.80
CA MET A 789 6.61 21.68 12.29
C MET A 789 6.76 23.15 12.71
N VAL A 790 7.31 23.36 13.91
CA VAL A 790 7.43 24.70 14.52
C VAL A 790 8.88 25.18 14.47
N ASP A 791 9.06 26.50 14.37
CA ASP A 791 10.36 27.17 14.17
C ASP A 791 11.33 27.09 15.34
N ASP A 792 10.90 26.48 16.44
CA ASP A 792 11.70 26.20 17.61
C ASP A 792 11.74 24.71 17.98
N TYR A 793 11.33 23.80 17.07
CA TYR A 793 11.39 22.34 17.25
C TYR A 793 12.51 21.72 16.43
N GLY A 794 13.46 21.08 17.11
CA GLY A 794 14.50 20.23 16.55
C GLY A 794 14.58 18.92 17.32
N PHE A 795 15.75 18.28 17.32
CA PHE A 795 15.96 16.98 17.94
C PHE A 795 17.45 16.62 18.00
N ARG A 796 17.72 15.51 18.69
CA ARG A 796 19.00 14.80 18.68
C ARG A 796 18.75 13.30 18.73
N CYS A 797 19.75 12.50 18.36
CA CYS A 797 19.61 11.06 18.38
C CYS A 797 20.28 10.43 19.60
N ALA A 798 19.84 9.22 19.91
CA ALA A 798 20.41 8.33 20.89
C ALA A 798 20.69 6.98 20.24
N TRP A 799 21.73 6.33 20.73
CA TRP A 799 22.10 5.00 20.34
C TRP A 799 22.09 4.11 21.57
N SER A 800 21.20 3.13 21.53
CA SER A 800 21.24 2.03 22.47
C SER A 800 22.32 1.07 22.05
N ALA A 801 22.97 0.43 23.03
CA ALA A 801 23.73 -0.78 22.73
C ALA A 801 22.84 -1.90 22.15
N THR A 802 21.51 -1.74 22.10
CA THR A 802 20.54 -2.70 21.56
C THR A 802 19.40 -2.02 20.76
N SER A 803 19.13 -2.41 19.52
CA SER A 803 18.09 -1.86 18.63
C SER A 803 16.69 -2.49 18.79
N PRO A 804 15.58 -1.74 18.58
CA PRO A 804 14.24 -2.25 18.20
C PRO A 804 13.80 -1.69 16.81
N ASP A 805 12.95 -2.26 15.94
CA ASP A 805 12.05 -3.42 15.83
C ASP A 805 11.95 -3.80 14.33
N SER A 806 11.71 -5.08 13.99
CA SER A 806 11.11 -5.44 12.70
C SER A 806 10.36 -6.78 12.75
N GLN A 807 9.03 -6.71 12.62
CA GLN A 807 8.06 -7.77 12.32
C GLN A 807 8.54 -9.22 12.50
N THR A 808 8.16 -9.78 13.64
CA THR A 808 8.40 -11.15 14.11
C THR A 808 7.56 -12.18 13.35
N PRO A 809 8.05 -13.41 13.12
CA PRO A 809 7.19 -14.56 12.83
C PRO A 809 6.26 -14.79 14.04
N ARG A 810 4.95 -14.84 13.79
CA ARG A 810 3.94 -15.00 14.85
C ARG A 810 4.17 -16.31 15.63
N LYS A 811 4.06 -16.19 16.96
CA LYS A 811 4.28 -17.21 18.02
C LYS A 811 3.33 -18.42 18.00
N HIS A 812 2.41 -18.42 17.05
CA HIS A 812 1.40 -19.44 16.78
C HIS A 812 1.26 -19.46 15.24
N ILE A 813 1.28 -20.64 14.62
CA ILE A 813 1.08 -20.72 13.17
C ILE A 813 -0.35 -20.24 12.88
N SER A 814 -0.49 -19.05 12.30
CA SER A 814 -1.70 -18.74 11.53
C SER A 814 -1.58 -19.46 10.19
N PHE A 815 -2.54 -20.32 9.88
CA PHE A 815 -2.57 -21.09 8.63
C PHE A 815 -3.06 -20.27 7.42
N ASP A 816 -3.23 -18.95 7.56
CA ASP A 816 -3.79 -18.14 6.49
C ASP A 816 -2.82 -18.03 5.30
N PRO A 817 -3.29 -18.27 4.06
CA PRO A 817 -2.61 -17.71 2.91
C PRO A 817 -2.74 -16.19 3.00
N VAL A 818 -1.62 -15.46 2.98
CA VAL A 818 -1.65 -14.01 2.70
C VAL A 818 -2.41 -13.83 1.39
N PRO A 819 -3.62 -13.24 1.37
CA PRO A 819 -4.33 -13.02 0.13
C PRO A 819 -3.61 -11.85 -0.54
N GLY A 820 -2.68 -12.15 -1.43
CA GLY A 820 -2.38 -11.21 -2.51
C GLY A 820 -3.70 -10.83 -3.16
N PHE A 821 -3.91 -9.55 -3.44
CA PHE A 821 -5.04 -9.07 -4.22
C PHE A 821 -5.10 -9.87 -5.53
N LYS A 822 -5.87 -10.96 -5.56
CA LYS A 822 -6.30 -11.55 -6.82
C LYS A 822 -7.27 -10.53 -7.39
N THR A 823 -6.95 -10.06 -8.58
CA THR A 823 -7.80 -9.22 -9.39
C THR A 823 -9.19 -9.87 -9.44
N LEU A 824 -10.14 -9.30 -8.70
CA LEU A 824 -11.52 -9.35 -9.15
C LEU A 824 -11.48 -8.63 -10.50
N SER A 825 -11.84 -9.32 -11.57
CA SER A 825 -12.11 -8.65 -12.84
C SER A 825 -13.00 -7.45 -12.51
N PRO A 826 -12.70 -6.25 -13.06
CA PRO A 826 -13.57 -5.09 -12.88
C PRO A 826 -14.98 -5.57 -13.19
N ALA A 827 -15.95 -5.22 -12.34
CA ALA A 827 -17.34 -5.51 -12.62
C ALA A 827 -17.62 -5.04 -14.05
N THR A 828 -17.67 -5.98 -15.00
CA THR A 828 -18.32 -5.77 -16.28
C THR A 828 -19.71 -5.39 -15.86
N GLY A 829 -20.14 -4.16 -16.14
CA GLY A 829 -21.42 -3.64 -15.67
C GLY A 829 -22.54 -4.63 -16.01
N GLU A 830 -22.87 -5.49 -15.05
CA GLU A 830 -23.98 -6.43 -15.09
C GLU A 830 -25.23 -5.64 -14.67
N GLY A 831 -25.55 -4.63 -15.48
CA GLY A 831 -26.89 -4.09 -15.59
C GLY A 831 -27.58 -4.87 -16.70
N THR A 832 -28.17 -6.02 -16.36
CA THR A 832 -28.98 -6.81 -17.28
C THR A 832 -30.17 -5.98 -17.77
N ALA A 833 -30.09 -5.48 -19.00
CA ALA A 833 -31.25 -5.31 -19.85
C ALA A 833 -31.05 -6.23 -21.05
N GLN A 834 -31.54 -7.47 -20.94
CA GLN A 834 -31.66 -8.37 -22.10
C GLN A 834 -32.45 -7.67 -23.23
N PRO A 835 -32.21 -8.03 -24.51
CA PRO A 835 -32.74 -7.35 -25.69
C PRO A 835 -34.26 -7.13 -25.69
#